data_AF-A0A084WHD2-F1
#
_entry.id   AF-A0A084WHD2-F1
#
_cell.length_a   1.000
_cell.length_b   1.000
_cell.length_c   1.000
_cell.angle_alpha   90.00
_cell.angle_beta   90.00
_cell.angle_gamma   90.00
#
_symmetry.space_group_name_H-M   'P 1'
#
loop_
_entity.id
_entity.type
_entity.pdbx_description
1 polymer ?
#
loop_
_entity_poly.entity_id
_entity_poly.type
_entity_poly.pdbx_seq_one_letter_code
_entity_poly.pdbx_strand_id
1 'polypeptide(L)'
;MPKHHTPHSPVHHHHHAFINVSYVSLQPPPSCNDHLAHSIDLATTLRSELAASTYKRDRLMAELSDVKSSLCAKESECESLRAQSARQTSLISSLQQRLAATEQREKALHSRSETVVHTLNRDKNHLEEKIKELGGKIHRLQCELTKEEGLRDQARCQLQDLIRRLCLVLGIDVCDGTHLTPDCVLSKTGETVSEVQRLRAKLAGTCENLSSTEAELINTKTTASAEKTRLHSQIEGLQSLSQGLEGRCRQAERDLQVTRDRLAECEVNGDKLREELRGFESRCCRLQNSYDRLQTERLQFLRTIATIVGVSEPCENNIRDKIRDLTNHNQALHDQVAQLRDQHHQEVAKHREHQESSACRLKSEEQHRMNLEERLEKACHELQHFRAEHTTLSDYLLRLARALCWSECTEPPAPGSDTTILSETLLERAERLATHHEHHLHGSCDKSCWESINHHHHHAHTHSHSASKLRRERSCTDLPLKESSTLYHMQRKVRVLKEQIQRRDLHLELLRRKIALLEDNARGKATLQTERDEAMHKARKNSKQAERTTHQLAEVKSQLAEVKMQLNEASEYKITALERARKCDELQSRLCELETERERLVGQLAAYKSRARSAVETSHDRRVRDEHAMTHLRDELSRIKSQLADTNHRLSQLQVFRSSVAKLLHVSDCSDSEILQKLQSVCSNHSHHHHHRHSHSASNLSRRYDSSSPLAGDLHTTSRYDDFTTGAGGGGGSQSLACRPLSSSPVHNRRYIDSGFNDHDHHYDDEFDYHKKY
;
A
#
# COMPACT_ATOMS: atom_id res chain seq x y z
N MET A 1 -38.30 -32.50 1.91
CA MET A 1 -39.63 -33.12 2.16
C MET A 1 -40.57 -32.04 2.69
N PRO A 2 -41.85 -31.94 2.30
CA PRO A 2 -42.57 -32.59 1.17
C PRO A 2 -43.30 -31.55 0.22
N LYS A 3 -43.45 -31.84 -1.09
CA LYS A 3 -44.73 -32.10 -1.87
C LYS A 3 -45.62 -30.87 -2.20
N HIS A 4 -46.36 -30.74 -3.32
CA HIS A 4 -46.69 -31.62 -4.48
C HIS A 4 -47.13 -30.82 -5.77
N HIS A 5 -46.92 -31.42 -6.96
CA HIS A 5 -47.71 -31.39 -8.23
C HIS A 5 -47.97 -30.14 -9.15
N THR A 6 -47.32 -30.17 -10.32
CA THR A 6 -47.80 -30.21 -11.75
C THR A 6 -49.31 -30.36 -12.06
N PRO A 7 -49.88 -29.93 -13.23
CA PRO A 7 -49.40 -30.36 -14.58
C PRO A 7 -49.69 -29.56 -15.89
N HIS A 8 -48.92 -29.96 -16.93
CA HIS A 8 -49.18 -30.16 -18.38
C HIS A 8 -49.62 -29.07 -19.41
N SER A 9 -48.97 -29.18 -20.57
CA SER A 9 -49.28 -28.65 -21.93
C SER A 9 -50.22 -29.64 -22.70
N PRO A 10 -50.78 -29.33 -23.89
CA PRO A 10 -50.04 -29.61 -25.13
C PRO A 10 -50.32 -28.73 -26.39
N VAL A 11 -49.51 -29.02 -27.41
CA VAL A 11 -49.36 -28.50 -28.77
C VAL A 11 -50.52 -28.84 -29.75
N HIS A 12 -50.69 -27.98 -30.77
CA HIS A 12 -51.30 -28.27 -32.09
C HIS A 12 -50.38 -27.68 -33.19
N HIS A 13 -50.15 -28.18 -34.42
CA HIS A 13 -50.64 -29.32 -35.24
C HIS A 13 -52.04 -29.14 -35.91
N HIS A 14 -52.26 -29.50 -37.18
CA HIS A 14 -51.45 -30.30 -38.14
C HIS A 14 -51.80 -29.99 -39.63
N HIS A 15 -50.90 -30.45 -40.52
CA HIS A 15 -51.04 -30.84 -41.94
C HIS A 15 -52.12 -30.31 -42.92
N HIS A 16 -51.64 -29.81 -44.07
CA HIS A 16 -52.17 -30.14 -45.40
C HIS A 16 -51.52 -31.44 -45.91
N ALA A 17 -52.30 -32.42 -46.38
CA ALA A 17 -51.80 -33.55 -47.16
C ALA A 17 -52.88 -34.09 -48.13
N PHE A 18 -52.48 -34.37 -49.37
CA PHE A 18 -53.32 -35.04 -50.37
C PHE A 18 -53.40 -36.55 -50.10
N ILE A 19 -54.58 -37.16 -50.24
CA ILE A 19 -54.70 -38.58 -50.64
C ILE A 19 -55.72 -38.73 -51.78
N ASN A 20 -55.33 -39.58 -52.72
CA ASN A 20 -56.00 -39.94 -53.96
C ASN A 20 -56.92 -41.16 -53.75
N VAL A 21 -58.10 -41.20 -54.38
CA VAL A 21 -58.88 -42.45 -54.56
C VAL A 21 -59.33 -42.51 -56.01
N SER A 22 -59.11 -43.67 -56.63
CA SER A 22 -59.26 -43.88 -58.07
C SER A 22 -60.26 -44.99 -58.40
N TYR A 23 -61.05 -44.75 -59.46
CA TYR A 23 -61.53 -45.73 -60.45
C TYR A 23 -62.68 -46.73 -60.17
N VAL A 24 -63.19 -47.25 -61.31
CA VAL A 24 -64.21 -48.30 -61.55
C VAL A 24 -65.67 -47.78 -61.53
N SER A 25 -66.34 -47.43 -62.63
CA SER A 25 -66.55 -48.05 -63.97
C SER A 25 -67.51 -49.25 -63.99
N LEU A 26 -68.67 -49.13 -64.68
CA LEU A 26 -69.42 -50.24 -65.32
C LEU A 26 -70.54 -49.73 -66.27
N GLN A 27 -70.87 -50.58 -67.25
CA GLN A 27 -71.52 -50.38 -68.57
C GLN A 27 -73.05 -50.09 -68.66
N PRO A 28 -73.58 -49.76 -69.87
CA PRO A 28 -75.02 -49.68 -70.23
C PRO A 28 -75.54 -51.04 -70.78
N PRO A 29 -76.69 -51.20 -71.50
CA PRO A 29 -77.96 -50.44 -71.73
C PRO A 29 -79.19 -51.32 -71.28
N PRO A 30 -80.43 -51.37 -71.86
CA PRO A 30 -81.17 -50.53 -72.84
C PRO A 30 -82.65 -50.14 -72.51
N SER A 31 -83.21 -49.23 -73.33
CA SER A 31 -84.64 -48.96 -73.70
C SER A 31 -85.80 -49.42 -72.78
N CYS A 32 -86.76 -48.57 -72.39
CA CYS A 32 -87.71 -47.90 -73.30
C CYS A 32 -88.41 -46.64 -72.70
N ASN A 33 -88.32 -45.52 -73.43
CA ASN A 33 -89.15 -44.30 -73.50
C ASN A 33 -89.91 -43.62 -72.33
N ASP A 34 -90.28 -44.27 -71.22
CA ASP A 34 -91.08 -43.57 -70.18
C ASP A 34 -90.23 -42.68 -69.24
N HIS A 35 -88.90 -42.84 -69.26
CA HIS A 35 -88.00 -42.10 -68.38
C HIS A 35 -87.88 -40.60 -68.67
N LEU A 36 -88.29 -40.11 -69.86
CA LEU A 36 -88.09 -38.69 -70.21
C LEU A 36 -89.03 -37.75 -69.43
N ALA A 37 -90.30 -38.14 -69.22
CA ALA A 37 -91.25 -37.33 -68.46
C ALA A 37 -90.87 -37.28 -66.97
N HIS A 38 -90.56 -38.44 -66.36
CA HIS A 38 -90.07 -38.50 -64.98
C HIS A 38 -88.71 -37.81 -64.79
N SER A 39 -87.84 -37.82 -65.80
CA SER A 39 -86.60 -37.03 -65.80
C SER A 39 -86.88 -35.52 -65.77
N ILE A 40 -87.91 -35.05 -66.49
CA ILE A 40 -88.32 -33.64 -66.48
C ILE A 40 -88.96 -33.25 -65.14
N ASP A 41 -89.87 -34.06 -64.59
CA ASP A 41 -90.50 -33.78 -63.27
C ASP A 41 -89.51 -33.89 -62.11
N LEU A 42 -88.55 -34.82 -62.18
CA LEU A 42 -87.45 -34.86 -61.22
C LEU A 42 -86.54 -33.63 -61.40
N ALA A 43 -86.28 -33.19 -62.63
CA ALA A 43 -85.47 -32.00 -62.88
C ALA A 43 -86.19 -30.70 -62.49
N THR A 44 -87.51 -30.59 -62.61
CA THR A 44 -88.28 -29.42 -62.11
C THR A 44 -88.40 -29.45 -60.59
N THR A 45 -88.58 -30.62 -59.98
CA THR A 45 -88.52 -30.80 -58.51
C THR A 45 -87.14 -30.43 -57.97
N LEU A 46 -86.06 -30.97 -58.53
CA LEU A 46 -84.69 -30.61 -58.13
C LEU A 46 -84.36 -29.14 -58.41
N ARG A 47 -84.93 -28.52 -59.45
CA ARG A 47 -84.80 -27.06 -59.68
C ARG A 47 -85.60 -26.24 -58.66
N SER A 48 -86.77 -26.69 -58.23
CA SER A 48 -87.58 -25.99 -57.22
C SER A 48 -86.98 -26.15 -55.83
N GLU A 49 -86.43 -27.33 -55.50
CA GLU A 49 -85.64 -27.58 -54.29
C GLU A 49 -84.31 -26.81 -54.30
N LEU A 50 -83.62 -26.73 -55.45
CA LEU A 50 -82.43 -25.89 -55.60
C LEU A 50 -82.79 -24.41 -55.47
N ALA A 51 -83.90 -23.95 -56.04
CA ALA A 51 -84.38 -22.56 -55.91
C ALA A 51 -84.79 -22.25 -54.47
N ALA A 52 -85.50 -23.15 -53.78
CA ALA A 52 -85.87 -23.02 -52.37
C ALA A 52 -84.64 -23.05 -51.46
N SER A 53 -83.65 -23.90 -51.76
CA SER A 53 -82.37 -23.96 -51.05
C SER A 53 -81.51 -22.73 -51.32
N THR A 54 -81.54 -22.19 -52.54
CA THR A 54 -80.84 -20.95 -52.92
C THR A 54 -81.50 -19.75 -52.24
N TYR A 55 -82.82 -19.64 -52.26
CA TYR A 55 -83.56 -18.61 -51.52
C TYR A 55 -83.33 -18.73 -50.01
N LYS A 56 -83.36 -19.95 -49.45
CA LYS A 56 -83.05 -20.17 -48.03
C LYS A 56 -81.61 -19.80 -47.70
N ARG A 57 -80.64 -20.13 -48.57
CA ARG A 57 -79.24 -19.70 -48.44
C ARG A 57 -79.12 -18.19 -48.51
N ASP A 58 -79.78 -17.53 -49.46
CA ASP A 58 -79.67 -16.08 -49.68
C ASP A 58 -80.36 -15.30 -48.57
N ARG A 59 -81.51 -15.78 -48.09
CA ARG A 59 -82.16 -15.30 -46.88
C ARG A 59 -81.29 -15.50 -45.64
N LEU A 60 -80.71 -16.69 -45.43
CA LEU A 60 -79.80 -16.94 -44.30
C LEU A 60 -78.52 -16.11 -44.41
N MET A 61 -78.03 -15.82 -45.62
CA MET A 61 -76.89 -14.94 -45.86
C MET A 61 -77.23 -13.48 -45.57
N ALA A 62 -78.44 -13.02 -45.90
CA ALA A 62 -78.95 -11.71 -45.52
C ALA A 62 -79.14 -11.60 -44.01
N GLU A 63 -79.84 -12.55 -43.37
CA GLU A 63 -80.00 -12.63 -41.91
C GLU A 63 -78.63 -12.69 -41.20
N LEU A 64 -77.65 -13.43 -41.74
CA LEU A 64 -76.29 -13.49 -41.21
C LEU A 64 -75.48 -12.20 -41.46
N SER A 65 -75.77 -11.46 -42.53
CA SER A 65 -75.22 -10.12 -42.79
C SER A 65 -75.78 -9.10 -41.80
N ASP A 66 -77.09 -9.15 -41.53
CA ASP A 66 -77.77 -8.26 -40.59
C ASP A 66 -77.40 -8.56 -39.14
N VAL A 67 -77.24 -9.85 -38.78
CA VAL A 67 -76.70 -10.26 -37.47
C VAL A 67 -75.24 -9.81 -37.34
N LYS A 68 -74.41 -9.88 -38.40
CA LYS A 68 -73.03 -9.36 -38.36
C LYS A 68 -72.98 -7.83 -38.21
N SER A 69 -73.79 -7.09 -38.96
CA SER A 69 -73.81 -5.62 -38.85
C SER A 69 -74.33 -5.16 -37.48
N SER A 70 -75.36 -5.84 -36.95
CA SER A 70 -75.87 -5.67 -35.59
C SER A 70 -74.81 -6.02 -34.52
N LEU A 71 -74.07 -7.13 -34.69
CA LEU A 71 -72.99 -7.52 -33.79
C LEU A 71 -71.86 -6.48 -33.79
N CYS A 72 -71.38 -6.03 -34.95
CA CYS A 72 -70.35 -4.99 -35.03
C CYS A 72 -70.83 -3.66 -34.42
N ALA A 73 -72.10 -3.30 -34.59
CA ALA A 73 -72.68 -2.13 -33.92
C ALA A 73 -72.69 -2.29 -32.39
N LYS A 74 -73.02 -3.49 -31.88
CA LYS A 74 -73.00 -3.80 -30.45
C LYS A 74 -71.59 -3.91 -29.88
N GLU A 75 -70.61 -4.38 -30.66
CA GLU A 75 -69.19 -4.39 -30.29
C GLU A 75 -68.66 -2.96 -30.16
N SER A 76 -68.98 -2.07 -31.12
CA SER A 76 -68.63 -0.65 -31.07
C SER A 76 -69.30 0.08 -29.89
N GLU A 77 -70.58 -0.21 -29.61
CA GLU A 77 -71.27 0.29 -28.40
C GLU A 77 -70.59 -0.20 -27.11
N CYS A 78 -70.20 -1.48 -27.06
CA CYS A 78 -69.45 -2.05 -25.94
C CYS A 78 -68.07 -1.42 -25.77
N GLU A 79 -67.34 -1.12 -26.86
CA GLU A 79 -66.06 -0.40 -26.80
C GLU A 79 -66.22 1.04 -26.33
N SER A 80 -67.26 1.75 -26.81
CA SER A 80 -67.60 3.09 -26.33
C SER A 80 -67.92 3.09 -24.83
N LEU A 81 -68.71 2.13 -24.35
CA LEU A 81 -69.03 1.95 -22.93
C LEU A 81 -67.81 1.54 -22.10
N ARG A 82 -66.90 0.69 -22.60
CA ARG A 82 -65.62 0.40 -21.93
C ARG A 82 -64.74 1.65 -21.84
N ALA A 83 -64.64 2.44 -22.90
CA ALA A 83 -63.88 3.69 -22.91
C ALA A 83 -64.51 4.76 -21.98
N GLN A 84 -65.84 4.84 -21.92
CA GLN A 84 -66.55 5.70 -20.98
C GLN A 84 -66.34 5.24 -19.53
N SER A 85 -66.45 3.95 -19.26
CA SER A 85 -66.16 3.35 -17.94
C SER A 85 -64.72 3.63 -17.52
N ALA A 86 -63.72 3.41 -18.40
CA ALA A 86 -62.32 3.74 -18.11
C ALA A 86 -62.10 5.24 -17.82
N ARG A 87 -62.74 6.14 -18.57
CA ARG A 87 -62.71 7.59 -18.29
C ARG A 87 -63.36 7.92 -16.95
N GLN A 88 -64.49 7.32 -16.62
CA GLN A 88 -65.17 7.48 -15.33
C GLN A 88 -64.32 6.94 -14.18
N THR A 89 -63.71 5.75 -14.31
CA THR A 89 -62.80 5.17 -13.30
C THR A 89 -61.58 6.07 -13.08
N SER A 90 -61.01 6.64 -14.14
CA SER A 90 -59.88 7.57 -14.05
C SER A 90 -60.27 8.89 -13.36
N LEU A 91 -61.45 9.42 -13.68
CA LEU A 91 -62.01 10.61 -13.01
C LEU A 91 -62.32 10.33 -11.53
N ILE A 92 -62.95 9.20 -11.22
CA ILE A 92 -63.25 8.77 -9.84
C ILE A 92 -61.94 8.62 -9.05
N SER A 93 -60.93 7.95 -9.61
CA SER A 93 -59.61 7.82 -8.97
C SER A 93 -58.94 9.18 -8.73
N SER A 94 -59.00 10.10 -9.70
CA SER A 94 -58.50 11.47 -9.55
C SER A 94 -59.27 12.27 -8.49
N LEU A 95 -60.59 12.13 -8.42
CA LEU A 95 -61.42 12.76 -7.41
C LEU A 95 -61.19 12.16 -6.02
N GLN A 96 -61.04 10.84 -5.90
CA GLN A 96 -60.67 10.15 -4.66
C GLN A 96 -59.28 10.57 -4.17
N GLN A 97 -58.30 10.67 -5.07
CA GLN A 97 -56.96 11.14 -4.72
C GLN A 97 -56.97 12.63 -4.29
N ARG A 98 -57.77 13.47 -4.95
CA ARG A 98 -57.98 14.86 -4.54
C ARG A 98 -58.70 14.95 -3.18
N LEU A 99 -59.73 14.15 -2.96
CA LEU A 99 -60.48 14.06 -1.70
C LEU A 99 -59.55 13.64 -0.55
N ALA A 100 -58.80 12.55 -0.72
CA ALA A 100 -57.81 12.09 0.25
C ALA A 100 -56.72 13.16 0.51
N ALA A 101 -56.29 13.90 -0.52
CA ALA A 101 -55.34 15.00 -0.36
C ALA A 101 -55.95 16.25 0.30
N THR A 102 -57.26 16.48 0.21
CA THR A 102 -57.95 17.54 0.97
C THR A 102 -58.20 17.10 2.41
N GLU A 103 -58.69 15.88 2.64
CA GLU A 103 -58.87 15.29 3.98
C GLU A 103 -57.55 15.22 4.74
N GLN A 104 -56.44 14.86 4.10
CA GLN A 104 -55.14 14.83 4.76
C GLN A 104 -54.62 16.23 5.08
N ARG A 105 -54.93 17.24 4.24
CA ARG A 105 -54.66 18.66 4.58
C ARG A 105 -55.53 19.13 5.73
N GLU A 106 -56.81 18.79 5.75
CA GLU A 106 -57.70 19.12 6.86
C GLU A 106 -57.27 18.44 8.16
N LYS A 107 -56.93 17.14 8.14
CA LYS A 107 -56.37 16.43 9.31
C LYS A 107 -55.08 17.09 9.81
N ALA A 108 -54.18 17.49 8.91
CA ALA A 108 -52.96 18.21 9.28
C ALA A 108 -53.24 19.62 9.82
N LEU A 109 -54.17 20.37 9.23
CA LEU A 109 -54.59 21.69 9.71
C LEU A 109 -55.34 21.60 11.05
N HIS A 110 -56.18 20.57 11.23
CA HIS A 110 -56.91 20.30 12.47
C HIS A 110 -55.94 19.93 13.58
N SER A 111 -55.04 18.97 13.37
CA SER A 111 -53.97 18.63 14.32
C SER A 111 -53.08 19.84 14.67
N ARG A 112 -52.75 20.69 13.69
CA ARG A 112 -52.05 21.96 13.96
C ARG A 112 -52.91 22.94 14.77
N SER A 113 -54.22 23.02 14.49
CA SER A 113 -55.15 23.85 15.25
C SER A 113 -55.32 23.34 16.69
N GLU A 114 -55.47 22.03 16.88
CA GLU A 114 -55.54 21.38 18.19
C GLU A 114 -54.27 21.61 18.99
N THR A 115 -53.08 21.46 18.40
CA THR A 115 -51.81 21.77 19.09
C THR A 115 -51.72 23.24 19.48
N VAL A 116 -52.11 24.18 18.61
CA VAL A 116 -52.16 25.61 18.95
C VAL A 116 -53.18 25.89 20.07
N VAL A 117 -54.38 25.32 19.99
CA VAL A 117 -55.43 25.46 21.03
C VAL A 117 -54.99 24.83 22.35
N HIS A 118 -54.30 23.69 22.35
CA HIS A 118 -53.74 23.08 23.55
C HIS A 118 -52.61 23.92 24.17
N THR A 119 -51.75 24.54 23.37
CA THR A 119 -50.73 25.48 23.85
C THR A 119 -51.40 26.72 24.45
N LEU A 120 -52.31 27.37 23.70
CA LEU A 120 -53.04 28.54 24.19
C LEU A 120 -53.88 28.26 25.44
N ASN A 121 -54.47 27.07 25.58
CA ASN A 121 -55.18 26.68 26.80
C ASN A 121 -54.22 26.42 27.97
N ARG A 122 -53.02 25.85 27.74
CA ARG A 122 -52.00 25.74 28.79
C ARG A 122 -51.51 27.12 29.23
N ASP A 123 -51.21 28.00 28.28
CA ASP A 123 -50.76 29.36 28.55
C ASP A 123 -51.83 30.18 29.26
N LYS A 124 -53.09 30.07 28.83
CA LYS A 124 -54.25 30.66 29.50
C LYS A 124 -54.35 30.17 30.96
N ASN A 125 -54.35 28.85 31.18
CA ASN A 125 -54.47 28.29 32.53
C ASN A 125 -53.29 28.73 33.42
N HIS A 126 -52.07 28.74 32.88
CA HIS A 126 -50.88 29.25 33.58
C HIS A 126 -51.01 30.74 33.94
N LEU A 127 -51.55 31.56 33.03
CA LEU A 127 -51.82 32.98 33.31
C LEU A 127 -52.96 33.16 34.33
N GLU A 128 -54.01 32.36 34.30
CA GLU A 128 -55.08 32.37 35.30
C GLU A 128 -54.58 31.96 36.69
N GLU A 129 -53.75 30.90 36.77
CA GLU A 129 -53.05 30.50 38.00
C GLU A 129 -52.13 31.62 38.50
N LYS A 130 -51.37 32.27 37.61
CA LYS A 130 -50.48 33.39 37.94
C LYS A 130 -51.24 34.64 38.39
N ILE A 131 -52.39 34.95 37.78
CA ILE A 131 -53.30 36.02 38.23
C ILE A 131 -53.85 35.69 39.62
N LYS A 132 -54.25 34.45 39.88
CA LYS A 132 -54.72 33.99 41.19
C LYS A 132 -53.61 34.04 42.25
N GLU A 133 -52.39 33.65 41.89
CA GLU A 133 -51.20 33.74 42.75
C GLU A 133 -50.85 35.21 43.06
N LEU A 134 -50.85 36.08 42.04
CA LEU A 134 -50.61 37.52 42.20
C LEU A 134 -51.71 38.20 43.01
N GLY A 135 -52.98 37.86 42.81
CA GLY A 135 -54.09 38.32 43.64
C GLY A 135 -53.92 37.89 45.11
N GLY A 136 -53.52 36.63 45.33
CA GLY A 136 -53.18 36.12 46.66
C GLY A 136 -51.91 36.72 47.26
N LYS A 137 -50.96 37.20 46.44
CA LYS A 137 -49.80 38.01 46.89
C LYS A 137 -50.23 39.42 47.26
N ILE A 138 -51.02 40.11 46.42
CA ILE A 138 -51.55 41.45 46.71
C ILE A 138 -52.38 41.44 47.99
N HIS A 139 -53.28 40.46 48.17
CA HIS A 139 -54.08 40.38 49.39
C HIS A 139 -53.21 40.09 50.63
N ARG A 140 -52.21 39.22 50.53
CA ARG A 140 -51.22 39.03 51.61
C ARG A 140 -50.44 40.32 51.90
N LEU A 141 -49.94 41.01 50.89
CA LEU A 141 -49.24 42.29 51.03
C LEU A 141 -50.14 43.40 51.61
N GLN A 142 -51.46 43.37 51.38
CA GLN A 142 -52.41 44.27 52.03
C GLN A 142 -52.62 43.90 53.51
N CYS A 143 -52.73 42.60 53.83
CA CYS A 143 -52.77 42.13 55.22
C CYS A 143 -51.45 42.35 55.97
N GLU A 144 -50.32 42.27 55.29
CA GLU A 144 -48.99 42.59 55.81
C GLU A 144 -48.85 44.10 55.99
N LEU A 145 -49.21 44.92 54.99
CA LEU A 145 -49.23 46.39 55.11
C LEU A 145 -50.10 46.84 56.28
N THR A 146 -51.34 46.36 56.42
CA THR A 146 -52.22 46.74 57.54
C THR A 146 -51.69 46.27 58.90
N LYS A 147 -50.99 45.11 58.96
CA LYS A 147 -50.25 44.70 60.16
C LYS A 147 -49.05 45.61 60.44
N GLU A 148 -48.27 45.96 59.42
CA GLU A 148 -47.11 46.86 59.51
C GLU A 148 -47.54 48.28 59.89
N GLU A 149 -48.69 48.76 59.44
CA GLU A 149 -49.27 50.03 59.88
C GLU A 149 -49.70 49.97 61.35
N GLY A 150 -50.33 48.88 61.77
CA GLY A 150 -50.64 48.62 63.18
C GLY A 150 -49.39 48.50 64.06
N LEU A 151 -48.34 47.83 63.57
CA LEU A 151 -47.03 47.71 64.23
C LEU A 151 -46.29 49.06 64.25
N ARG A 152 -46.39 49.87 63.19
CA ARG A 152 -45.83 51.23 63.11
C ARG A 152 -46.52 52.16 64.10
N ASP A 153 -47.83 52.10 64.21
CA ASP A 153 -48.60 52.91 65.16
C ASP A 153 -48.37 52.42 66.60
N GLN A 154 -48.27 51.11 66.82
CA GLN A 154 -47.84 50.53 68.10
C GLN A 154 -46.41 50.96 68.46
N ALA A 155 -45.47 50.91 67.51
CA ALA A 155 -44.09 51.35 67.69
C ALA A 155 -44.00 52.86 67.90
N ARG A 156 -44.89 53.66 67.32
CA ARG A 156 -45.02 55.10 67.57
C ARG A 156 -45.51 55.37 68.99
N CYS A 157 -46.51 54.65 69.48
CA CYS A 157 -46.94 54.72 70.89
C CYS A 157 -45.83 54.27 71.84
N GLN A 158 -45.18 53.13 71.56
CA GLN A 158 -44.03 52.64 72.33
C GLN A 158 -42.85 53.61 72.29
N LEU A 159 -42.61 54.30 71.17
CA LEU A 159 -41.58 55.33 71.06
C LEU A 159 -41.94 56.56 71.90
N GLN A 160 -43.20 56.98 71.95
CA GLN A 160 -43.63 58.05 72.85
C GLN A 160 -43.51 57.64 74.33
N ASP A 161 -43.90 56.42 74.69
CA ASP A 161 -43.68 55.86 76.04
C ASP A 161 -42.19 55.73 76.38
N LEU A 162 -41.36 55.33 75.41
CA LEU A 162 -39.91 55.22 75.56
C LEU A 162 -39.27 56.59 75.71
N ILE A 163 -39.66 57.59 74.91
CA ILE A 163 -39.24 58.99 75.06
C ILE A 163 -39.61 59.48 76.46
N ARG A 164 -40.83 59.22 76.93
CA ARG A 164 -41.26 59.57 78.29
C ARG A 164 -40.40 58.90 79.37
N ARG A 165 -40.06 57.61 79.21
CA ARG A 165 -39.17 56.86 80.11
C ARG A 165 -37.71 57.33 80.03
N LEU A 166 -37.21 57.67 78.85
CA LEU A 166 -35.86 58.18 78.63
C LEU A 166 -35.70 59.58 79.21
N CYS A 167 -36.70 60.47 79.07
CA CYS A 167 -36.72 61.74 79.80
C CYS A 167 -36.57 61.53 81.31
N LEU A 168 -37.31 60.58 81.89
CA LEU A 168 -37.19 60.25 83.32
C LEU A 168 -35.79 59.70 83.69
N VAL A 169 -35.22 58.79 82.90
CA VAL A 169 -33.88 58.21 83.15
C VAL A 169 -32.75 59.23 82.96
N LEU A 170 -32.89 60.14 82.00
CA LEU A 170 -31.90 61.19 81.70
C LEU A 170 -32.04 62.43 82.60
N GLY A 171 -32.98 62.42 83.56
CA GLY A 171 -33.21 63.54 84.48
C GLY A 171 -33.73 64.80 83.81
N ILE A 172 -34.51 64.65 82.72
CA ILE A 172 -35.15 65.77 82.02
C ILE A 172 -36.47 66.08 82.74
N ASP A 173 -36.46 67.13 83.58
CA ASP A 173 -37.66 67.57 84.30
C ASP A 173 -38.77 68.00 83.34
N VAL A 174 -39.92 67.33 83.45
CA VAL A 174 -41.10 67.56 82.61
C VAL A 174 -41.98 68.61 83.28
N CYS A 175 -41.71 69.88 83.00
CA CYS A 175 -42.63 70.96 83.35
C CYS A 175 -43.90 70.88 82.47
N ASP A 176 -45.08 70.92 83.09
CA ASP A 176 -46.36 70.77 82.41
C ASP A 176 -46.58 71.84 81.32
N GLY A 177 -46.43 71.43 80.04
CA GLY A 177 -46.76 72.27 78.88
C GLY A 177 -45.92 72.06 77.63
N THR A 178 -44.72 71.46 77.73
CA THR A 178 -43.88 71.17 76.56
C THR A 178 -44.17 69.78 75.98
N HIS A 179 -44.37 69.71 74.65
CA HIS A 179 -44.42 68.44 73.94
C HIS A 179 -43.06 67.75 74.01
N LEU A 180 -43.00 66.56 74.61
CA LEU A 180 -41.79 65.74 74.66
C LEU A 180 -41.44 65.24 73.26
N THR A 181 -40.51 65.91 72.58
CA THR A 181 -40.01 65.50 71.27
C THR A 181 -38.86 64.51 71.39
N PRO A 182 -38.63 63.66 70.36
CA PRO A 182 -37.41 62.88 70.25
C PRO A 182 -36.17 63.77 70.36
N ASP A 183 -36.21 64.99 69.84
CA ASP A 183 -35.07 65.93 69.83
C ASP A 183 -34.60 66.35 71.23
N CYS A 184 -35.51 66.47 72.21
CA CYS A 184 -35.12 66.72 73.60
C CYS A 184 -34.32 65.53 74.19
N VAL A 185 -34.79 64.30 73.93
CA VAL A 185 -34.07 63.08 74.32
C VAL A 185 -32.77 62.94 73.52
N LEU A 186 -32.77 63.21 72.22
CA LEU A 186 -31.60 63.13 71.34
C LEU A 186 -30.56 64.21 71.64
N SER A 187 -30.95 65.38 72.15
CA SER A 187 -30.02 66.41 72.62
C SER A 187 -29.31 65.95 73.89
N LYS A 188 -30.06 65.50 74.91
CA LYS A 188 -29.47 65.00 76.17
C LYS A 188 -28.74 63.66 76.01
N THR A 189 -29.27 62.80 75.13
CA THR A 189 -28.58 61.60 74.66
C THR A 189 -27.38 62.00 73.81
N GLY A 190 -27.40 63.09 73.07
CA GLY A 190 -26.29 63.62 72.28
C GLY A 190 -25.14 64.13 73.14
N GLU A 191 -25.42 64.80 74.26
CA GLU A 191 -24.43 65.15 75.28
C GLU A 191 -23.78 63.89 75.87
N THR A 192 -24.59 62.95 76.34
CA THR A 192 -24.10 61.69 76.94
C THR A 192 -23.46 60.75 75.93
N VAL A 193 -23.89 60.75 74.66
CA VAL A 193 -23.28 60.01 73.54
C VAL A 193 -22.04 60.71 73.05
N SER A 194 -21.91 62.04 73.11
CA SER A 194 -20.63 62.72 72.84
C SER A 194 -19.60 62.35 73.91
N GLU A 195 -20.02 62.26 75.17
CA GLU A 195 -19.18 61.78 76.27
C GLU A 195 -18.85 60.28 76.14
N VAL A 196 -19.83 59.44 75.81
CA VAL A 196 -19.62 58.02 75.52
C VAL A 196 -18.83 57.81 74.22
N GLN A 197 -18.89 58.70 73.23
CA GLN A 197 -18.07 58.68 72.02
C GLN A 197 -16.63 59.11 72.33
N ARG A 198 -16.43 60.08 73.21
CA ARG A 198 -15.10 60.43 73.74
C ARG A 198 -14.48 59.25 74.50
N LEU A 199 -15.29 58.53 75.28
CA LEU A 199 -14.86 57.30 75.97
C LEU A 199 -14.73 56.09 75.01
N ARG A 200 -15.58 55.97 73.98
CA ARG A 200 -15.52 54.94 72.95
C ARG A 200 -14.42 55.18 71.92
N ALA A 201 -14.01 56.42 71.67
CA ALA A 201 -12.85 56.72 70.82
C ALA A 201 -11.55 56.40 71.58
N LYS A 202 -11.54 56.62 72.91
CA LYS A 202 -10.48 56.07 73.77
C LYS A 202 -10.49 54.54 73.79
N LEU A 203 -11.67 53.92 73.95
CA LEU A 203 -11.82 52.46 73.95
C LEU A 203 -11.48 51.85 72.59
N ALA A 204 -11.94 52.45 71.48
CA ALA A 204 -11.65 52.04 70.11
C ALA A 204 -10.16 52.22 69.84
N GLY A 205 -9.54 53.35 70.22
CA GLY A 205 -8.08 53.48 70.17
C GLY A 205 -7.35 52.38 70.95
N THR A 206 -7.84 51.97 72.13
CA THR A 206 -7.25 50.82 72.85
C THR A 206 -7.57 49.46 72.20
N CYS A 207 -8.76 49.29 71.61
CA CYS A 207 -9.19 48.07 70.93
C CYS A 207 -8.59 47.91 69.53
N GLU A 208 -8.27 49.00 68.83
CA GLU A 208 -7.52 49.03 67.58
C GLU A 208 -6.06 48.71 67.84
N ASN A 209 -5.47 49.27 68.91
CA ASN A 209 -4.15 48.86 69.38
C ASN A 209 -4.12 47.38 69.81
N LEU A 210 -5.17 46.89 70.49
CA LEU A 210 -5.30 45.47 70.84
C LEU A 210 -5.53 44.60 69.60
N SER A 211 -6.45 44.95 68.72
CA SER A 211 -6.75 44.21 67.48
C SER A 211 -5.57 44.22 66.52
N SER A 212 -4.77 45.29 66.50
CA SER A 212 -3.51 45.37 65.77
C SER A 212 -2.48 44.41 66.37
N THR A 213 -2.33 44.35 67.70
CA THR A 213 -1.42 43.36 68.33
C THR A 213 -1.93 41.92 68.22
N GLU A 214 -3.24 41.69 68.24
CA GLU A 214 -3.87 40.38 67.96
C GLU A 214 -3.73 40.00 66.47
N ALA A 215 -3.86 40.95 65.54
CA ALA A 215 -3.63 40.72 64.12
C ALA A 215 -2.15 40.47 63.82
N GLU A 216 -1.21 41.19 64.46
CA GLU A 216 0.23 40.90 64.43
C GLU A 216 0.50 39.48 64.99
N LEU A 217 -0.16 39.08 66.07
CA LEU A 217 -0.03 37.74 66.68
C LEU A 217 -0.65 36.63 65.81
N ILE A 218 -1.81 36.87 65.21
CA ILE A 218 -2.47 35.94 64.29
C ILE A 218 -1.64 35.83 63.01
N ASN A 219 -1.16 36.93 62.44
CA ASN A 219 -0.34 36.93 61.23
C ASN A 219 1.02 36.27 61.46
N THR A 220 1.66 36.46 62.62
CA THR A 220 2.87 35.71 62.99
C THR A 220 2.59 34.22 63.22
N LYS A 221 1.43 33.86 63.77
CA LYS A 221 0.99 32.47 63.92
C LYS A 221 0.65 31.80 62.58
N THR A 222 -0.04 32.49 61.67
CA THR A 222 -0.38 31.95 60.34
C THR A 222 0.85 31.84 59.46
N THR A 223 1.73 32.84 59.43
CA THR A 223 3.02 32.75 58.72
C THR A 223 3.91 31.65 59.29
N ALA A 224 4.02 31.50 60.62
CA ALA A 224 4.75 30.38 61.23
C ALA A 224 4.10 29.01 60.92
N SER A 225 2.76 28.93 60.85
CA SER A 225 2.06 27.71 60.48
C SER A 225 2.19 27.37 58.99
N ALA A 226 2.19 28.37 58.11
CA ALA A 226 2.40 28.23 56.68
C ALA A 226 3.86 27.86 56.35
N GLU A 227 4.82 28.43 57.07
CA GLU A 227 6.22 27.99 57.02
C GLU A 227 6.37 26.55 57.53
N LYS A 228 5.69 26.17 58.62
CA LYS A 228 5.69 24.79 59.11
C LYS A 228 5.12 23.82 58.07
N THR A 229 3.98 24.12 57.44
CA THR A 229 3.40 23.23 56.42
C THR A 229 4.24 23.21 55.14
N ARG A 230 4.80 24.34 54.71
CA ARG A 230 5.75 24.42 53.58
C ARG A 230 7.01 23.60 53.82
N LEU A 231 7.59 23.68 55.01
CA LEU A 231 8.76 22.87 55.39
C LEU A 231 8.40 21.39 55.49
N HIS A 232 7.20 21.05 55.96
CA HIS A 232 6.73 19.66 56.01
C HIS A 232 6.56 19.07 54.61
N SER A 233 5.86 19.76 53.70
CA SER A 233 5.70 19.30 52.31
C SER A 233 7.02 19.30 51.53
N GLN A 234 7.95 20.19 51.85
CA GLN A 234 9.31 20.14 51.32
C GLN A 234 10.09 18.91 51.82
N ILE A 235 9.93 18.51 53.09
CA ILE A 235 10.52 17.28 53.64
C ILE A 235 9.90 16.04 52.97
N GLU A 236 8.57 15.98 52.84
CA GLU A 236 7.88 14.88 52.15
C GLU A 236 8.29 14.78 50.67
N GLY A 237 8.41 15.91 49.98
CA GLY A 237 8.91 15.99 48.60
C GLY A 237 10.35 15.50 48.46
N LEU A 238 11.23 15.85 49.40
CA LEU A 238 12.62 15.36 49.43
C LEU A 238 12.70 13.86 49.76
N GLN A 239 11.84 13.34 50.65
CA GLN A 239 11.74 11.91 50.96
C GLN A 239 11.26 11.11 49.75
N SER A 240 10.21 11.58 49.07
CA SER A 240 9.69 10.99 47.82
C SER A 240 10.77 10.99 46.71
N LEU A 241 11.48 12.11 46.54
CA LEU A 241 12.60 12.20 45.59
C LEU A 241 13.73 11.23 45.93
N SER A 242 14.11 11.11 47.21
CA SER A 242 15.13 10.15 47.66
C SER A 242 14.72 8.71 47.35
N GLN A 243 13.49 8.33 47.66
CA GLN A 243 12.96 6.99 47.40
C GLN A 243 12.87 6.68 45.90
N GLY A 244 12.52 7.68 45.08
CA GLY A 244 12.54 7.60 43.62
C GLY A 244 13.96 7.44 43.05
N LEU A 245 14.95 8.16 43.60
CA LEU A 245 16.36 8.04 43.21
C LEU A 245 16.94 6.67 43.59
N GLU A 246 16.63 6.14 44.77
CA GLU A 246 16.99 4.77 45.17
C GLU A 246 16.38 3.73 44.21
N GLY A 247 15.10 3.89 43.86
CA GLY A 247 14.42 3.01 42.90
C GLY A 247 15.09 3.01 41.53
N ARG A 248 15.44 4.21 41.03
CA ARG A 248 16.18 4.38 39.76
C ARG A 248 17.60 3.80 39.82
N CYS A 249 18.30 3.93 40.95
CA CYS A 249 19.64 3.37 41.13
C CYS A 249 19.59 1.83 41.05
N ARG A 250 18.69 1.19 41.83
CA ARG A 250 18.46 -0.26 41.79
C ARG A 250 18.01 -0.78 40.42
N GLN A 251 17.31 0.06 39.63
CA GLN A 251 16.95 -0.28 38.25
C GLN A 251 18.18 -0.27 37.34
N ALA A 252 18.98 0.81 37.38
CA ALA A 252 20.20 0.94 36.58
C ALA A 252 21.21 -0.18 36.88
N GLU A 253 21.35 -0.60 38.14
CA GLU A 253 22.17 -1.75 38.54
C GLU A 253 21.72 -3.06 37.87
N ARG A 254 20.40 -3.31 37.82
CA ARG A 254 19.83 -4.50 37.17
C ARG A 254 19.99 -4.45 35.65
N ASP A 255 19.75 -3.31 35.02
CA ASP A 255 19.93 -3.14 33.58
C ASP A 255 21.41 -3.31 33.17
N LEU A 256 22.34 -2.85 34.01
CA LEU A 256 23.78 -2.99 33.82
C LEU A 256 24.24 -4.45 34.01
N GLN A 257 23.61 -5.23 34.89
CA GLN A 257 23.89 -6.66 34.97
C GLN A 257 23.43 -7.39 33.69
N VAL A 258 22.24 -7.09 33.17
CA VAL A 258 21.73 -7.68 31.92
C VAL A 258 22.62 -7.36 30.72
N THR A 259 23.24 -6.17 30.65
CA THR A 259 24.20 -5.85 29.57
C THR A 259 25.53 -6.58 29.71
N ARG A 260 26.01 -6.84 30.94
CA ARG A 260 27.19 -7.69 31.18
C ARG A 260 26.94 -9.14 30.75
N ASP A 261 25.79 -9.71 31.10
CA ASP A 261 25.45 -11.09 30.76
C ASP A 261 25.37 -11.28 29.23
N ARG A 262 24.77 -10.29 28.53
CA ARG A 262 24.74 -10.25 27.05
C ARG A 262 26.13 -10.09 26.42
N LEU A 263 27.03 -9.32 27.04
CA LEU A 263 28.40 -9.17 26.53
C LEU A 263 29.16 -10.50 26.60
N ALA A 264 29.05 -11.23 27.71
CA ALA A 264 29.66 -12.55 27.86
C ALA A 264 29.11 -13.57 26.84
N GLU A 265 27.81 -13.52 26.54
CA GLU A 265 27.21 -14.35 25.48
C GLU A 265 27.77 -14.00 24.08
N CYS A 266 27.92 -12.69 23.78
CA CYS A 266 28.54 -12.23 22.54
C CYS A 266 30.01 -12.66 22.41
N GLU A 267 30.78 -12.64 23.49
CA GLU A 267 32.18 -13.11 23.50
C GLU A 267 32.27 -14.61 23.16
N VAL A 268 31.46 -15.44 23.83
CA VAL A 268 31.38 -16.89 23.58
C VAL A 268 30.93 -17.21 22.15
N ASN A 269 30.00 -16.44 21.59
CA ASN A 269 29.58 -16.61 20.20
C ASN A 269 30.67 -16.13 19.21
N GLY A 270 31.44 -15.10 19.57
CA GLY A 270 32.61 -14.66 18.82
C GLY A 270 33.76 -15.68 18.82
N ASP A 271 33.93 -16.47 19.88
CA ASP A 271 34.87 -17.60 19.90
C ASP A 271 34.45 -18.71 18.92
N LYS A 272 33.18 -19.12 18.91
CA LYS A 272 32.64 -20.13 17.98
C LYS A 272 32.87 -19.72 16.52
N LEU A 273 32.55 -18.47 16.16
CA LEU A 273 32.76 -17.95 14.80
C LEU A 273 34.24 -17.92 14.40
N ARG A 274 35.16 -17.68 15.34
CA ARG A 274 36.61 -17.77 15.10
C ARG A 274 37.08 -19.21 14.85
N GLU A 275 36.49 -20.18 15.54
CA GLU A 275 36.77 -21.60 15.31
C GLU A 275 36.21 -22.10 13.97
N GLU A 276 34.97 -21.71 13.63
CA GLU A 276 34.38 -21.97 12.31
C GLU A 276 35.23 -21.40 11.16
N LEU A 277 35.73 -20.17 11.30
CA LEU A 277 36.60 -19.51 10.31
C LEU A 277 37.87 -20.32 10.05
N ARG A 278 38.57 -20.78 11.11
CA ARG A 278 39.73 -21.70 10.97
C ARG A 278 39.36 -23.00 10.25
N GLY A 279 38.15 -23.50 10.47
CA GLY A 279 37.58 -24.65 9.76
C GLY A 279 37.26 -24.38 8.28
N PHE A 280 36.93 -23.15 7.90
CA PHE A 280 36.82 -22.71 6.50
C PHE A 280 38.20 -22.57 5.84
N GLU A 281 39.14 -21.87 6.48
CA GLU A 281 40.52 -21.70 5.99
C GLU A 281 41.17 -23.07 5.71
N SER A 282 41.06 -24.00 6.66
CA SER A 282 41.54 -25.38 6.51
C SER A 282 40.91 -26.14 5.33
N ARG A 283 39.65 -25.85 4.97
CA ARG A 283 38.99 -26.41 3.78
C ARG A 283 39.51 -25.78 2.50
N CYS A 284 39.69 -24.46 2.48
CA CYS A 284 40.26 -23.75 1.33
C CYS A 284 41.68 -24.25 1.00
N CYS A 285 42.56 -24.41 2.00
CA CYS A 285 43.89 -24.99 1.78
C CYS A 285 43.84 -26.41 1.20
N ARG A 286 42.92 -27.26 1.66
CA ARG A 286 42.74 -28.61 1.09
C ARG A 286 42.25 -28.59 -0.35
N LEU A 287 41.34 -27.67 -0.70
CA LEU A 287 40.86 -27.48 -2.07
C LEU A 287 41.96 -26.98 -3.01
N GLN A 288 42.75 -25.98 -2.57
CA GLN A 288 43.91 -25.49 -3.34
C GLN A 288 44.90 -26.62 -3.66
N ASN A 289 45.30 -27.39 -2.64
CA ASN A 289 46.18 -28.55 -2.81
C ASN A 289 45.56 -29.66 -3.71
N SER A 290 44.24 -29.68 -3.90
CA SER A 290 43.58 -30.59 -4.85
C SER A 290 43.60 -30.04 -6.27
N TYR A 291 43.40 -28.73 -6.42
CA TYR A 291 43.47 -28.03 -7.71
C TYR A 291 44.88 -28.11 -8.30
N ASP A 292 45.92 -27.83 -7.51
CA ASP A 292 47.32 -27.83 -7.98
C ASP A 292 47.76 -29.23 -8.46
N ARG A 293 47.28 -30.29 -7.79
CA ARG A 293 47.48 -31.68 -8.23
C ARG A 293 46.79 -31.96 -9.56
N LEU A 294 45.51 -31.62 -9.69
CA LEU A 294 44.75 -31.83 -10.93
C LEU A 294 45.32 -31.04 -12.12
N GLN A 295 45.81 -29.82 -11.87
CA GLN A 295 46.50 -29.02 -12.88
C GLN A 295 47.81 -29.68 -13.33
N THR A 296 48.55 -30.28 -12.40
CA THR A 296 49.77 -31.04 -12.68
C THR A 296 49.46 -32.29 -13.52
N GLU A 297 48.43 -33.06 -13.16
CA GLU A 297 47.97 -34.23 -13.91
C GLU A 297 47.51 -33.87 -15.33
N ARG A 298 46.74 -32.78 -15.50
CA ARG A 298 46.35 -32.27 -16.83
C ARG A 298 47.58 -31.92 -17.68
N LEU A 299 48.59 -31.28 -17.10
CA LEU A 299 49.81 -30.92 -17.84
C LEU A 299 50.62 -32.17 -18.25
N GLN A 300 50.67 -33.20 -17.39
CA GLN A 300 51.29 -34.48 -17.72
C GLN A 300 50.54 -35.19 -18.86
N PHE A 301 49.21 -35.23 -18.81
CA PHE A 301 48.37 -35.79 -19.88
C PHE A 301 48.58 -35.09 -21.23
N LEU A 302 48.60 -33.76 -21.24
CA LEU A 302 48.89 -32.97 -22.45
C LEU A 302 50.31 -33.25 -22.99
N ARG A 303 51.31 -33.43 -22.12
CA ARG A 303 52.67 -33.85 -22.52
C ARG A 303 52.69 -35.23 -23.19
N THR A 304 51.94 -36.19 -22.65
CA THR A 304 51.82 -37.53 -23.25
C THR A 304 51.22 -37.46 -24.65
N ILE A 305 50.12 -36.73 -24.84
CA ILE A 305 49.49 -36.60 -26.17
C ILE A 305 50.38 -35.82 -27.13
N ALA A 306 51.01 -34.71 -26.70
CA ALA A 306 51.92 -33.95 -27.55
C ALA A 306 53.09 -34.81 -28.06
N THR A 307 53.62 -35.70 -27.22
CA THR A 307 54.66 -36.66 -27.61
C THR A 307 54.15 -37.65 -28.67
N ILE A 308 52.95 -38.21 -28.50
CA ILE A 308 52.33 -39.13 -29.47
C ILE A 308 52.06 -38.46 -30.82
N VAL A 309 51.60 -37.21 -30.82
CA VAL A 309 51.19 -36.45 -32.01
C VAL A 309 52.37 -35.72 -32.68
N GLY A 310 53.55 -35.69 -32.05
CA GLY A 310 54.76 -35.07 -32.58
C GLY A 310 54.77 -33.55 -32.48
N VAL A 311 54.27 -33.00 -31.37
CA VAL A 311 54.22 -31.55 -31.06
C VAL A 311 55.22 -31.24 -29.95
N SER A 312 56.09 -30.25 -30.15
CA SER A 312 57.16 -29.89 -29.21
C SER A 312 56.66 -29.24 -27.91
N GLU A 313 55.53 -28.53 -27.96
CA GLU A 313 54.93 -27.86 -26.81
C GLU A 313 53.60 -28.53 -26.41
N PRO A 314 53.40 -28.89 -25.13
CA PRO A 314 52.20 -29.59 -24.64
C PRO A 314 50.99 -28.67 -24.46
N CYS A 315 50.69 -27.89 -25.49
CA CYS A 315 49.55 -26.98 -25.55
C CYS A 315 48.36 -27.67 -26.24
N GLU A 316 47.17 -27.56 -25.63
CA GLU A 316 45.92 -28.17 -26.10
C GLU A 316 45.52 -27.70 -27.52
N ASN A 317 45.88 -26.47 -27.89
CA ASN A 317 45.62 -25.94 -29.23
C ASN A 317 46.56 -26.56 -30.27
N ASN A 318 47.87 -26.56 -30.00
CA ASN A 318 48.89 -27.13 -30.90
C ASN A 318 48.63 -28.63 -31.18
N ILE A 319 48.22 -29.38 -30.15
CA ILE A 319 47.80 -30.79 -30.28
C ILE A 319 46.58 -30.92 -31.20
N ARG A 320 45.53 -30.13 -30.96
CA ARG A 320 44.27 -30.14 -31.72
C ARG A 320 44.48 -29.79 -33.19
N ASP A 321 45.31 -28.79 -33.45
CA ASP A 321 45.64 -28.35 -34.80
C ASP A 321 46.43 -29.44 -35.55
N LYS A 322 47.42 -30.07 -34.90
CA LYS A 322 48.19 -31.16 -35.50
C LYS A 322 47.35 -32.43 -35.76
N ILE A 323 46.40 -32.75 -34.87
CA ILE A 323 45.42 -33.83 -35.11
C ILE A 323 44.55 -33.50 -36.33
N ARG A 324 44.04 -32.27 -36.45
CA ARG A 324 43.26 -31.82 -37.61
C ARG A 324 44.05 -31.94 -38.92
N ASP A 325 45.32 -31.55 -38.93
CA ASP A 325 46.18 -31.71 -40.11
C ASP A 325 46.39 -33.18 -40.50
N LEU A 326 46.62 -34.06 -39.51
CA LEU A 326 46.72 -35.50 -39.73
C LEU A 326 45.41 -36.11 -40.24
N THR A 327 44.26 -35.65 -39.73
CA THR A 327 42.93 -36.08 -40.23
C THR A 327 42.70 -35.63 -41.66
N ASN A 328 42.99 -34.37 -41.99
CA ASN A 328 42.86 -33.83 -43.34
C ASN A 328 43.77 -34.57 -44.34
N HIS A 329 45.01 -34.89 -43.92
CA HIS A 329 45.93 -35.66 -44.75
C HIS A 329 45.44 -37.09 -44.99
N ASN A 330 44.92 -37.78 -43.96
CA ASN A 330 44.30 -39.10 -44.13
C ASN A 330 43.06 -39.05 -45.04
N GLN A 331 42.24 -38.00 -44.95
CA GLN A 331 41.11 -37.83 -45.87
C GLN A 331 41.59 -37.68 -47.33
N ALA A 332 42.60 -36.85 -47.58
CA ALA A 332 43.18 -36.70 -48.92
C ALA A 332 43.78 -38.01 -49.47
N LEU A 333 44.40 -38.84 -48.62
CA LEU A 333 44.86 -40.18 -48.99
C LEU A 333 43.69 -41.14 -49.29
N HIS A 334 42.59 -41.08 -48.52
CA HIS A 334 41.38 -41.86 -48.81
C HIS A 334 40.74 -41.44 -50.13
N ASP A 335 40.67 -40.15 -50.42
CA ASP A 335 40.15 -39.60 -51.68
C ASP A 335 41.03 -40.03 -52.86
N GLN A 336 42.36 -40.03 -52.69
CA GLN A 336 43.31 -40.54 -53.70
C GLN A 336 43.13 -42.05 -53.93
N VAL A 337 42.93 -42.85 -52.88
CA VAL A 337 42.64 -44.30 -53.00
C VAL A 337 41.29 -44.53 -53.70
N ALA A 338 40.28 -43.70 -53.45
CA ALA A 338 39.01 -43.76 -54.17
C ALA A 338 39.19 -43.46 -55.66
N GLN A 339 39.92 -42.39 -56.02
CA GLN A 339 40.23 -42.06 -57.41
C GLN A 339 40.99 -43.18 -58.13
N LEU A 340 41.98 -43.80 -57.49
CA LEU A 340 42.72 -44.94 -58.06
C LEU A 340 41.83 -46.17 -58.23
N ARG A 341 40.89 -46.42 -57.31
CA ARG A 341 39.88 -47.48 -57.47
C ARG A 341 38.95 -47.19 -58.64
N ASP A 342 38.48 -45.96 -58.81
CA ASP A 342 37.59 -45.59 -59.93
C ASP A 342 38.32 -45.71 -61.28
N GLN A 343 39.58 -45.28 -61.36
CA GLN A 343 40.44 -45.50 -62.54
C GLN A 343 40.59 -47.00 -62.84
N HIS A 344 40.85 -47.84 -61.84
CA HIS A 344 40.93 -49.29 -62.03
C HIS A 344 39.61 -49.89 -62.52
N HIS A 345 38.46 -49.47 -61.97
CA HIS A 345 37.14 -49.91 -62.46
C HIS A 345 36.89 -49.48 -63.91
N GLN A 346 37.31 -48.28 -64.32
CA GLN A 346 37.20 -47.81 -65.70
C GLN A 346 38.07 -48.65 -66.66
N GLU A 347 39.30 -48.98 -66.30
CA GLU A 347 40.15 -49.86 -67.13
C GLU A 347 39.59 -51.30 -67.20
N VAL A 348 39.06 -51.84 -66.10
CA VAL A 348 38.37 -53.14 -66.09
C VAL A 348 37.12 -53.12 -66.99
N ALA A 349 36.37 -52.02 -67.02
CA ALA A 349 35.22 -51.86 -67.90
C ALA A 349 35.63 -51.81 -69.38
N LYS A 350 36.66 -51.03 -69.74
CA LYS A 350 37.23 -51.00 -71.11
C LYS A 350 37.72 -52.37 -71.56
N HIS A 351 38.42 -53.10 -70.68
CA HIS A 351 38.87 -54.46 -70.97
C HIS A 351 37.70 -55.42 -71.21
N ARG A 352 36.62 -55.31 -70.42
CA ARG A 352 35.40 -56.11 -70.62
C ARG A 352 34.74 -55.80 -71.97
N GLU A 353 34.56 -54.53 -72.31
CA GLU A 353 33.99 -54.11 -73.60
C GLU A 353 34.84 -54.62 -74.79
N HIS A 354 36.17 -54.54 -74.67
CA HIS A 354 37.09 -55.08 -75.68
C HIS A 354 37.00 -56.62 -75.79
N GLN A 355 36.80 -57.32 -74.68
CA GLN A 355 36.59 -58.77 -74.65
C GLN A 355 35.25 -59.16 -75.28
N GLU A 356 34.17 -58.46 -74.96
CA GLU A 356 32.83 -58.67 -75.53
C GLU A 356 32.82 -58.40 -77.04
N SER A 357 33.43 -57.31 -77.49
CA SER A 357 33.63 -56.99 -78.92
C SER A 357 34.43 -58.08 -79.65
N SER A 358 35.46 -58.63 -79.01
CA SER A 358 36.26 -59.73 -79.56
C SER A 358 35.49 -61.05 -79.61
N ALA A 359 34.67 -61.35 -78.60
CA ALA A 359 33.80 -62.52 -78.60
C ALA A 359 32.71 -62.44 -79.68
N CYS A 360 32.13 -61.26 -79.92
CA CYS A 360 31.18 -61.04 -81.01
C CYS A 360 31.81 -61.26 -82.39
N ARG A 361 33.05 -60.79 -82.61
CA ARG A 361 33.81 -61.07 -83.85
C ARG A 361 34.08 -62.57 -84.03
N LEU A 362 34.48 -63.27 -82.96
CA LEU A 362 34.72 -64.72 -83.03
C LEU A 362 33.45 -65.46 -83.46
N LYS A 363 32.29 -65.11 -82.90
CA LYS A 363 30.99 -65.70 -83.27
C LYS A 363 30.59 -65.44 -84.73
N SER A 364 30.91 -64.27 -85.31
CA SER A 364 30.62 -64.02 -86.73
C SER A 364 31.51 -64.86 -87.65
N GLU A 365 32.78 -65.07 -87.28
CA GLU A 365 33.68 -65.97 -88.01
C GLU A 365 33.25 -67.44 -87.88
N GLU A 366 32.79 -67.88 -86.71
CA GLU A 366 32.21 -69.22 -86.51
C GLU A 366 30.96 -69.43 -87.38
N GLN A 367 30.07 -68.43 -87.46
CA GLN A 367 28.89 -68.46 -88.33
C GLN A 367 29.30 -68.50 -89.82
N HIS A 368 30.35 -67.77 -90.20
CA HIS A 368 30.88 -67.80 -91.56
C HIS A 368 31.47 -69.17 -91.93
N ARG A 369 32.22 -69.79 -91.01
CA ARG A 369 32.71 -71.18 -91.16
C ARG A 369 31.57 -72.17 -91.36
N MET A 370 30.51 -72.11 -90.56
CA MET A 370 29.36 -73.02 -90.72
C MET A 370 28.64 -72.83 -92.06
N ASN A 371 28.49 -71.59 -92.54
CA ASN A 371 27.94 -71.33 -93.88
C ASN A 371 28.83 -71.88 -95.01
N LEU A 372 30.16 -71.93 -94.82
CA LEU A 372 31.08 -72.55 -95.77
C LEU A 372 31.02 -74.08 -95.73
N GLU A 373 30.86 -74.67 -94.54
CA GLU A 373 30.67 -76.12 -94.34
C GLU A 373 29.38 -76.60 -95.02
N GLU A 374 28.25 -75.91 -94.84
CA GLU A 374 26.98 -76.23 -95.52
C GLU A 374 27.10 -76.15 -97.06
N ARG A 375 27.88 -75.19 -97.58
CA ARG A 375 28.14 -75.06 -99.03
C ARG A 375 29.04 -76.18 -99.55
N LEU A 376 30.05 -76.59 -98.78
CA LEU A 376 30.91 -77.72 -99.13
C LEU A 376 30.09 -79.03 -99.15
N GLU A 377 29.23 -79.23 -98.16
CA GLU A 377 28.37 -80.42 -98.07
C GLU A 377 27.39 -80.50 -99.25
N LYS A 378 26.80 -79.38 -99.69
CA LYS A 378 25.99 -79.31 -100.92
C LYS A 378 26.78 -79.69 -102.17
N ALA A 379 27.98 -79.15 -102.36
CA ALA A 379 28.84 -79.49 -103.50
C ALA A 379 29.26 -80.98 -103.50
N CYS A 380 29.46 -81.58 -102.33
CA CYS A 380 29.71 -83.02 -102.21
C CYS A 380 28.51 -83.88 -102.63
N HIS A 381 27.28 -83.47 -102.29
CA HIS A 381 26.05 -84.14 -102.75
C HIS A 381 25.86 -84.01 -104.27
N GLU A 382 26.11 -82.83 -104.86
CA GLU A 382 26.09 -82.61 -106.31
C GLU A 382 27.11 -83.50 -107.04
N LEU A 383 28.35 -83.61 -106.53
CA LEU A 383 29.36 -84.52 -107.07
C LEU A 383 28.97 -86.01 -106.98
N GLN A 384 28.23 -86.42 -105.95
CA GLN A 384 27.67 -87.78 -105.88
C GLN A 384 26.57 -88.00 -106.92
N HIS A 385 25.71 -87.00 -107.17
CA HIS A 385 24.67 -87.06 -108.21
C HIS A 385 25.28 -87.30 -109.61
N PHE A 386 26.24 -86.46 -110.01
CA PHE A 386 26.89 -86.60 -111.32
C PHE A 386 27.63 -87.93 -111.49
N ARG A 387 28.20 -88.50 -110.41
CA ARG A 387 28.80 -89.84 -110.45
C ARG A 387 27.76 -90.93 -110.72
N ALA A 388 26.57 -90.84 -110.12
CA ALA A 388 25.49 -91.79 -110.36
C ALA A 388 24.97 -91.72 -111.81
N GLU A 389 24.83 -90.52 -112.37
CA GLU A 389 24.47 -90.32 -113.78
C GLU A 389 25.53 -90.90 -114.73
N HIS A 390 26.82 -90.67 -114.48
CA HIS A 390 27.92 -91.23 -115.28
C HIS A 390 27.90 -92.77 -115.29
N THR A 391 27.69 -93.42 -114.13
CA THR A 391 27.53 -94.88 -114.10
C THR A 391 26.31 -95.35 -114.90
N THR A 392 25.20 -94.62 -114.86
CA THR A 392 23.97 -94.96 -115.59
C THR A 392 24.16 -94.89 -117.11
N LEU A 393 24.88 -93.86 -117.59
CA LEU A 393 25.26 -93.70 -119.00
C LEU A 393 26.23 -94.80 -119.46
N SER A 394 27.25 -95.11 -118.65
CA SER A 394 28.25 -96.14 -118.96
C SER A 394 27.61 -97.52 -119.14
N ASP A 395 26.63 -97.85 -118.29
CA ASP A 395 25.83 -99.08 -118.37
C ASP A 395 24.96 -99.14 -119.64
N TYR A 396 24.40 -98.00 -120.08
CA TYR A 396 23.62 -97.91 -121.31
C TYR A 396 24.49 -98.13 -122.56
N LEU A 397 25.67 -97.49 -122.62
CA LEU A 397 26.59 -97.64 -123.76
C LEU A 397 27.08 -99.09 -123.92
N LEU A 398 27.36 -99.80 -122.83
CA LEU A 398 27.71 -101.22 -122.89
C LEU A 398 26.57 -102.09 -123.45
N ARG A 399 25.31 -101.80 -123.08
CA ARG A 399 24.13 -102.51 -123.63
C ARG A 399 23.98 -102.23 -125.13
N LEU A 400 24.21 -100.99 -125.55
CA LEU A 400 24.18 -100.59 -126.97
C LEU A 400 25.28 -101.30 -127.79
N ALA A 401 26.51 -101.39 -127.26
CA ALA A 401 27.63 -102.09 -127.91
C ALA A 401 27.31 -103.58 -128.19
N ARG A 402 26.69 -104.25 -127.22
CA ARG A 402 26.24 -105.64 -127.35
C ARG A 402 25.15 -105.80 -128.42
N ALA A 403 24.19 -104.87 -128.48
CA ALA A 403 23.13 -104.89 -129.49
C ALA A 403 23.65 -104.71 -130.93
N LEU A 404 24.71 -103.91 -131.12
CA LEU A 404 25.38 -103.70 -132.42
C LEU A 404 26.38 -104.81 -132.81
N CYS A 405 26.40 -105.92 -132.05
CA CYS A 405 27.35 -107.03 -132.19
C CYS A 405 28.83 -106.57 -132.19
N TRP A 406 29.19 -105.56 -131.39
CA TRP A 406 30.58 -105.10 -131.26
C TRP A 406 31.31 -105.96 -130.23
N SER A 407 32.09 -106.95 -130.70
CA SER A 407 32.76 -107.95 -129.85
C SER A 407 33.93 -107.44 -129.01
N GLU A 408 34.49 -106.28 -129.33
CA GLU A 408 35.62 -105.65 -128.62
C GLU A 408 35.20 -104.84 -127.36
N CYS A 409 33.90 -104.59 -127.14
CA CYS A 409 33.42 -103.85 -125.97
C CYS A 409 32.85 -104.84 -124.92
N THR A 410 33.72 -105.35 -124.05
CA THR A 410 33.37 -106.40 -123.08
C THR A 410 32.87 -105.88 -121.73
N GLU A 411 33.34 -104.71 -121.28
CA GLU A 411 33.08 -104.11 -119.95
C GLU A 411 32.74 -102.61 -120.04
N PRO A 412 31.99 -102.04 -119.07
CA PRO A 412 31.55 -100.64 -119.14
C PRO A 412 32.68 -99.65 -118.79
N PRO A 413 32.68 -98.42 -119.35
CA PRO A 413 33.67 -97.40 -119.01
C PRO A 413 33.74 -97.11 -117.51
N ALA A 414 34.97 -96.98 -116.97
CA ALA A 414 35.17 -96.67 -115.55
C ALA A 414 34.72 -95.23 -115.22
N PRO A 415 34.27 -94.94 -113.98
CA PRO A 415 33.89 -93.58 -113.56
C PRO A 415 35.00 -92.55 -113.83
N GLY A 416 34.68 -91.50 -114.57
CA GLY A 416 35.67 -90.49 -115.02
C GLY A 416 36.37 -90.81 -116.35
N SER A 417 36.08 -91.96 -116.97
CA SER A 417 36.40 -92.19 -118.39
C SER A 417 35.48 -91.35 -119.26
N ASP A 418 36.00 -90.85 -120.38
CA ASP A 418 35.20 -90.10 -121.33
C ASP A 418 34.27 -91.03 -122.11
N THR A 419 33.00 -91.03 -121.73
CA THR A 419 31.94 -91.80 -122.36
C THR A 419 31.55 -91.26 -123.73
N THR A 420 31.95 -90.03 -124.09
CA THR A 420 31.65 -89.46 -125.43
C THR A 420 32.28 -90.30 -126.52
N ILE A 421 33.57 -90.65 -126.41
CA ILE A 421 34.31 -91.45 -127.40
C ILE A 421 33.67 -92.82 -127.62
N LEU A 422 33.21 -93.50 -126.56
CA LEU A 422 32.47 -94.76 -126.72
C LEU A 422 31.09 -94.53 -127.35
N SER A 423 30.39 -93.45 -126.98
CA SER A 423 29.09 -93.14 -127.60
C SER A 423 29.22 -92.79 -129.08
N GLU A 424 30.25 -92.03 -129.46
CA GLU A 424 30.54 -91.61 -130.84
C GLU A 424 30.96 -92.79 -131.71
N THR A 425 31.83 -93.69 -131.22
CA THR A 425 32.21 -94.90 -131.97
C THR A 425 31.04 -95.86 -132.17
N LEU A 426 30.17 -96.02 -131.16
CA LEU A 426 28.93 -96.80 -131.30
C LEU A 426 27.92 -96.12 -132.24
N LEU A 427 27.82 -94.79 -132.20
CA LEU A 427 27.02 -93.99 -133.14
C LEU A 427 27.53 -94.15 -134.58
N GLU A 428 28.84 -94.04 -134.85
CA GLU A 428 29.38 -94.25 -136.20
C GLU A 428 29.07 -95.66 -136.75
N ARG A 429 29.05 -96.70 -135.90
CA ARG A 429 28.68 -98.05 -136.35
C ARG A 429 27.17 -98.20 -136.54
N ALA A 430 26.36 -97.56 -135.71
CA ALA A 430 24.93 -97.45 -135.95
C ALA A 430 24.64 -96.71 -137.27
N GLU A 431 25.36 -95.64 -137.58
CA GLU A 431 25.29 -94.93 -138.86
C GLU A 431 25.74 -95.82 -140.03
N ARG A 432 26.88 -96.52 -139.94
CA ARG A 432 27.33 -97.48 -140.98
C ARG A 432 26.36 -98.65 -141.20
N LEU A 433 25.49 -98.96 -140.24
CA LEU A 433 24.39 -99.92 -140.38
C LEU A 433 23.07 -99.26 -140.85
N ALA A 434 22.91 -97.96 -140.64
CA ALA A 434 21.74 -97.17 -141.03
C ALA A 434 21.84 -96.58 -142.45
N THR A 435 23.04 -96.53 -143.06
CA THR A 435 23.28 -96.03 -144.44
C THR A 435 22.63 -96.83 -145.58
N HIS A 436 21.59 -97.61 -145.30
CA HIS A 436 20.70 -98.22 -146.30
C HIS A 436 19.24 -97.71 -146.21
N HIS A 437 18.89 -96.75 -145.32
CA HIS A 437 17.59 -96.06 -145.38
C HIS A 437 17.70 -94.54 -145.15
N GLU A 438 17.09 -93.83 -146.10
CA GLU A 438 16.84 -92.39 -146.27
C GLU A 438 16.75 -91.55 -144.96
N HIS A 439 17.56 -90.50 -144.81
CA HIS A 439 17.45 -89.15 -145.40
C HIS A 439 16.47 -88.17 -144.70
N HIS A 440 17.06 -87.03 -144.28
CA HIS A 440 16.58 -85.65 -144.42
C HIS A 440 15.99 -84.82 -143.24
N LEU A 441 16.63 -83.63 -143.08
CA LEU A 441 16.13 -82.30 -142.66
C LEU A 441 15.82 -82.06 -141.15
N HIS A 442 16.00 -80.87 -140.56
CA HIS A 442 16.96 -79.75 -140.80
C HIS A 442 16.81 -78.67 -139.70
N GLY A 443 17.92 -78.11 -139.18
CA GLY A 443 17.98 -76.78 -138.52
C GLY A 443 17.18 -76.58 -137.22
N SER A 444 17.27 -75.43 -136.53
CA SER A 444 18.23 -74.33 -136.68
C SER A 444 18.35 -73.51 -135.38
N CYS A 445 19.50 -72.84 -135.30
CA CYS A 445 19.96 -71.69 -134.50
C CYS A 445 18.93 -70.58 -134.13
N ASP A 446 19.23 -69.50 -133.38
CA ASP A 446 20.50 -68.89 -132.91
C ASP A 446 20.24 -67.76 -131.87
N LYS A 447 21.31 -67.23 -131.23
CA LYS A 447 21.59 -65.81 -130.81
C LYS A 447 20.50 -64.91 -130.16
N SER A 448 20.76 -63.87 -129.36
CA SER A 448 21.86 -63.30 -128.51
C SER A 448 21.61 -61.78 -128.38
N CYS A 449 22.24 -61.12 -127.38
CA CYS A 449 22.67 -59.69 -127.35
C CYS A 449 21.78 -58.55 -126.79
N TRP A 450 22.30 -57.93 -125.69
CA TRP A 450 22.33 -56.49 -125.29
C TRP A 450 21.00 -55.68 -125.17
N GLU A 451 20.84 -54.57 -124.42
CA GLU A 451 21.78 -53.70 -123.66
C GLU A 451 21.09 -52.97 -122.47
N SER A 452 21.81 -52.10 -121.75
CA SER A 452 21.47 -51.53 -120.42
C SER A 452 20.63 -50.23 -120.41
N ILE A 453 19.97 -49.91 -119.27
CA ILE A 453 20.11 -48.63 -118.50
C ILE A 453 19.19 -48.58 -117.24
N ASN A 454 19.68 -47.87 -116.21
CA ASN A 454 19.01 -47.43 -114.96
C ASN A 454 17.53 -47.01 -115.12
N HIS A 455 16.62 -47.12 -114.12
CA HIS A 455 16.76 -46.68 -112.73
C HIS A 455 15.61 -47.19 -111.80
N HIS A 456 15.89 -47.26 -110.49
CA HIS A 456 14.98 -47.07 -109.35
C HIS A 456 13.76 -48.01 -109.08
N HIS A 457 13.90 -48.68 -107.92
CA HIS A 457 12.90 -48.89 -106.85
C HIS A 457 11.81 -49.99 -106.95
N HIS A 458 12.01 -50.99 -106.08
CA HIS A 458 11.03 -51.75 -105.29
C HIS A 458 9.79 -52.36 -105.95
N HIS A 459 9.77 -53.70 -106.02
CA HIS A 459 8.96 -54.62 -105.20
C HIS A 459 9.38 -56.07 -105.60
N ALA A 460 9.07 -57.18 -104.90
CA ALA A 460 7.98 -57.44 -103.98
C ALA A 460 8.20 -58.68 -103.07
N HIS A 461 7.33 -58.81 -102.05
CA HIS A 461 6.84 -60.05 -101.41
C HIS A 461 7.86 -61.00 -100.72
N THR A 462 7.68 -61.29 -99.44
CA THR A 462 6.75 -62.29 -98.86
C THR A 462 6.80 -62.15 -97.31
N HIS A 463 5.93 -62.64 -96.42
CA HIS A 463 4.61 -63.29 -96.46
C HIS A 463 3.90 -62.99 -95.10
N SER A 464 2.74 -63.60 -94.80
CA SER A 464 1.96 -63.48 -93.54
C SER A 464 1.14 -62.18 -93.39
N HIS A 465 -0.19 -62.20 -93.62
CA HIS A 465 -1.26 -62.61 -92.69
C HIS A 465 -1.29 -61.76 -91.39
N SER A 466 -2.39 -61.12 -90.96
CA SER A 466 -3.81 -61.31 -91.32
C SER A 466 -4.68 -60.05 -91.17
N ALA A 467 -5.68 -59.90 -92.06
CA ALA A 467 -7.04 -59.34 -91.89
C ALA A 467 -7.29 -58.04 -91.06
N SER A 468 -8.18 -57.12 -91.44
CA SER A 468 -8.91 -56.85 -92.70
C SER A 468 -9.41 -55.40 -92.66
N LYS A 469 -9.27 -54.55 -93.70
CA LYS A 469 -10.14 -54.52 -94.90
C LYS A 469 -11.62 -54.29 -94.50
N LEU A 470 -12.31 -53.19 -94.81
CA LEU A 470 -12.58 -52.57 -96.13
C LEU A 470 -13.28 -51.17 -95.95
N ARG A 471 -13.08 -50.14 -96.81
CA ARG A 471 -13.74 -49.85 -98.14
C ARG A 471 -15.20 -49.34 -97.95
N ARG A 472 -15.78 -48.43 -98.74
CA ARG A 472 -15.32 -47.68 -99.94
C ARG A 472 -16.11 -46.38 -100.14
N GLU A 473 -15.51 -45.50 -100.93
CA GLU A 473 -16.10 -44.41 -101.73
C GLU A 473 -17.37 -44.73 -102.56
N ARG A 474 -17.90 -43.64 -103.16
CA ARG A 474 -18.75 -43.49 -104.38
C ARG A 474 -20.27 -43.49 -104.14
N SER A 475 -21.08 -42.75 -104.90
CA SER A 475 -20.79 -41.97 -106.13
C SER A 475 -21.60 -40.68 -106.23
N CYS A 476 -21.10 -39.69 -106.96
CA CYS A 476 -21.96 -38.78 -107.70
C CYS A 476 -22.41 -39.49 -108.99
N THR A 477 -23.72 -39.48 -109.29
CA THR A 477 -24.32 -39.70 -110.62
C THR A 477 -25.73 -39.10 -110.61
N ASP A 478 -26.16 -38.62 -111.77
CA ASP A 478 -27.39 -37.86 -111.97
C ASP A 478 -28.71 -38.63 -111.71
N LEU A 479 -29.76 -37.83 -111.42
CA LEU A 479 -31.20 -37.94 -111.76
C LEU A 479 -31.88 -39.34 -111.97
N PRO A 480 -33.21 -39.49 -111.69
CA PRO A 480 -34.16 -38.64 -110.94
C PRO A 480 -35.02 -39.44 -109.93
N LEU A 481 -36.16 -38.87 -109.50
CA LEU A 481 -37.35 -39.50 -108.84
C LEU A 481 -37.49 -39.37 -107.30
N LYS A 482 -38.37 -38.43 -106.91
CA LYS A 482 -39.28 -38.41 -105.74
C LYS A 482 -38.84 -39.10 -104.42
N GLU A 483 -38.27 -38.31 -103.49
CA GLU A 483 -38.62 -38.28 -102.03
C GLU A 483 -37.80 -37.22 -101.22
N SER A 484 -37.43 -36.10 -101.85
CA SER A 484 -36.34 -35.21 -101.37
C SER A 484 -36.67 -34.25 -100.20
N SER A 485 -37.92 -34.11 -99.77
CA SER A 485 -38.31 -33.11 -98.75
C SER A 485 -38.02 -33.55 -97.31
N THR A 486 -38.18 -34.84 -97.00
CA THR A 486 -38.10 -35.39 -95.63
C THR A 486 -36.66 -35.44 -95.11
N LEU A 487 -35.71 -35.87 -95.94
CA LEU A 487 -34.30 -36.01 -95.55
C LEU A 487 -33.64 -34.64 -95.27
N TYR A 488 -33.89 -33.63 -96.10
CA TYR A 488 -33.42 -32.27 -95.85
C TYR A 488 -34.09 -31.65 -94.62
N HIS A 489 -35.40 -31.90 -94.40
CA HIS A 489 -36.10 -31.49 -93.19
C HIS A 489 -35.48 -32.14 -91.94
N MET A 490 -35.17 -33.44 -91.97
CA MET A 490 -34.51 -34.15 -90.87
C MET A 490 -33.09 -33.62 -90.61
N GLN A 491 -32.27 -33.37 -91.65
CA GLN A 491 -30.94 -32.77 -91.50
C GLN A 491 -31.00 -31.37 -90.87
N ARG A 492 -31.95 -30.52 -91.32
CA ARG A 492 -32.19 -29.20 -90.71
C ARG A 492 -32.63 -29.32 -89.26
N LYS A 493 -33.52 -30.27 -88.94
CA LYS A 493 -33.99 -30.55 -87.58
C LYS A 493 -32.85 -31.01 -86.67
N VAL A 494 -31.96 -31.88 -87.15
CA VAL A 494 -30.74 -32.30 -86.42
C VAL A 494 -29.79 -31.12 -86.18
N ARG A 495 -29.57 -30.23 -87.16
CA ARG A 495 -28.74 -29.03 -86.94
C ARG A 495 -29.35 -28.10 -85.88
N VAL A 496 -30.64 -27.81 -85.97
CA VAL A 496 -31.35 -26.98 -84.97
C VAL A 496 -31.33 -27.61 -83.58
N LEU A 497 -31.50 -28.95 -83.47
CA LEU A 497 -31.40 -29.65 -82.18
C LEU A 497 -29.97 -29.62 -81.61
N LYS A 498 -28.93 -29.74 -82.45
CA LYS A 498 -27.53 -29.57 -82.02
C LYS A 498 -27.26 -28.16 -81.50
N GLU A 499 -27.73 -27.12 -82.19
CA GLU A 499 -27.63 -25.74 -81.71
C GLU A 499 -28.42 -25.51 -80.42
N GLN A 500 -29.60 -26.12 -80.26
CA GLN A 500 -30.36 -26.04 -79.01
C GLN A 500 -29.65 -26.73 -77.85
N ILE A 501 -28.98 -27.87 -78.09
CA ILE A 501 -28.15 -28.55 -77.09
C ILE A 501 -26.96 -27.67 -76.71
N GLN A 502 -26.18 -27.16 -77.68
CA GLN A 502 -25.05 -26.26 -77.42
C GLN A 502 -25.45 -24.98 -76.65
N ARG A 503 -26.62 -24.39 -76.95
CA ARG A 503 -27.16 -23.25 -76.19
C ARG A 503 -27.56 -23.64 -74.75
N ARG A 504 -28.08 -24.85 -74.54
CA ARG A 504 -28.39 -25.39 -73.20
C ARG A 504 -27.13 -25.70 -72.41
N ASP A 505 -26.12 -26.30 -73.03
CA ASP A 505 -24.83 -26.60 -72.40
C ASP A 505 -24.12 -25.30 -71.97
N LEU A 506 -24.07 -24.29 -72.84
CA LEU A 506 -23.56 -22.96 -72.49
C LEU A 506 -24.36 -22.31 -71.35
N HIS A 507 -25.69 -22.46 -71.34
CA HIS A 507 -26.53 -21.94 -70.26
C HIS A 507 -26.28 -22.67 -68.93
N LEU A 508 -26.15 -24.00 -68.95
CA LEU A 508 -25.80 -24.81 -67.78
C LEU A 508 -24.43 -24.43 -67.23
N GLU A 509 -23.44 -24.17 -68.11
CA GLU A 509 -22.10 -23.75 -67.70
C GLU A 509 -22.08 -22.34 -67.09
N LEU A 510 -22.85 -21.40 -67.66
CA LEU A 510 -23.07 -20.08 -67.05
C LEU A 510 -23.78 -20.18 -65.69
N LEU A 511 -24.74 -21.10 -65.52
CA LEU A 511 -25.40 -21.35 -64.25
C LEU A 511 -24.44 -21.96 -63.21
N ARG A 512 -23.61 -22.96 -63.59
CA ARG A 512 -22.56 -23.51 -62.71
C ARG A 512 -21.59 -22.43 -62.26
N ARG A 513 -21.11 -21.59 -63.18
CA ARG A 513 -20.24 -20.46 -62.86
C ARG A 513 -20.91 -19.43 -61.95
N LYS A 514 -22.21 -19.16 -62.15
CA LYS A 514 -23.00 -18.29 -61.25
C LYS A 514 -23.17 -18.90 -59.85
N ILE A 515 -23.39 -20.21 -59.74
CA ILE A 515 -23.46 -20.92 -58.46
C ILE A 515 -22.10 -20.86 -57.75
N ALA A 516 -21.00 -21.19 -58.43
CA ALA A 516 -19.64 -21.10 -57.87
C ALA A 516 -19.34 -19.68 -57.35
N LEU A 517 -19.67 -18.63 -58.12
CA LEU A 517 -19.52 -17.24 -57.67
C LEU A 517 -20.42 -16.88 -56.48
N LEU A 518 -21.63 -17.44 -56.37
CA LEU A 518 -22.50 -17.24 -55.21
C LEU A 518 -21.96 -17.95 -53.96
N GLU A 519 -21.40 -19.15 -54.12
CA GLU A 519 -20.73 -19.89 -53.05
C GLU A 519 -19.44 -19.21 -52.60
N ASP A 520 -18.60 -18.71 -53.52
CA ASP A 520 -17.40 -17.93 -53.19
C ASP A 520 -17.77 -16.64 -52.45
N ASN A 521 -18.81 -15.93 -52.90
CA ASN A 521 -19.32 -14.76 -52.19
C ASN A 521 -19.89 -15.11 -50.81
N ALA A 522 -20.50 -16.29 -50.63
CA ALA A 522 -20.97 -16.76 -49.33
C ALA A 522 -19.79 -17.12 -48.40
N ARG A 523 -18.77 -17.83 -48.92
CA ARG A 523 -17.52 -18.12 -48.21
C ARG A 523 -16.81 -16.83 -47.78
N GLY A 524 -16.62 -15.88 -48.70
CA GLY A 524 -15.99 -14.58 -48.40
C GLY A 524 -16.75 -13.78 -47.33
N LYS A 525 -18.09 -13.77 -47.37
CA LYS A 525 -18.90 -13.15 -46.31
C LYS A 525 -18.75 -13.86 -44.96
N ALA A 526 -18.63 -15.18 -44.94
CA ALA A 526 -18.38 -15.93 -43.70
C ALA A 526 -17.01 -15.59 -43.10
N THR A 527 -15.95 -15.56 -43.93
CA THR A 527 -14.60 -15.17 -43.49
C THR A 527 -14.56 -13.75 -42.91
N LEU A 528 -15.12 -12.76 -43.64
CA LEU A 528 -15.21 -11.38 -43.17
C LEU A 528 -16.03 -11.25 -41.88
N GLN A 529 -17.07 -12.07 -41.71
CA GLN A 529 -17.85 -12.12 -40.48
C GLN A 529 -17.02 -12.67 -39.30
N THR A 530 -16.23 -13.73 -39.51
CA THR A 530 -15.32 -14.25 -38.47
C THR A 530 -14.22 -13.27 -38.10
N GLU A 531 -13.61 -12.59 -39.09
CA GLU A 531 -12.60 -11.55 -38.85
C GLU A 531 -13.18 -10.35 -38.07
N ARG A 532 -14.41 -9.95 -38.39
CA ARG A 532 -15.15 -8.91 -37.65
C ARG A 532 -15.41 -9.31 -36.20
N ASP A 533 -15.84 -10.54 -35.96
CA ASP A 533 -16.12 -11.04 -34.61
C ASP A 533 -14.84 -11.19 -33.78
N GLU A 534 -13.73 -11.63 -34.39
CA GLU A 534 -12.40 -11.64 -33.77
C GLU A 534 -11.91 -10.22 -33.43
N ALA A 535 -12.04 -9.27 -34.35
CA ALA A 535 -11.66 -7.88 -34.13
C ALA A 535 -12.49 -7.26 -32.99
N MET A 536 -13.80 -7.53 -32.96
CA MET A 536 -14.69 -7.15 -31.87
C MET A 536 -14.30 -7.79 -30.53
N HIS A 537 -13.88 -9.05 -30.52
CA HIS A 537 -13.42 -9.73 -29.31
C HIS A 537 -12.10 -9.12 -28.80
N LYS A 538 -11.13 -8.87 -29.70
CA LYS A 538 -9.85 -8.21 -29.39
C LYS A 538 -10.10 -6.79 -28.86
N ALA A 539 -10.98 -6.01 -29.49
CA ALA A 539 -11.36 -4.67 -29.03
C ALA A 539 -11.99 -4.70 -27.62
N ARG A 540 -12.92 -5.62 -27.35
CA ARG A 540 -13.52 -5.79 -26.01
C ARG A 540 -12.49 -6.20 -24.96
N LYS A 541 -11.54 -7.06 -25.29
CA LYS A 541 -10.43 -7.45 -24.38
C LYS A 541 -9.53 -6.25 -24.07
N ASN A 542 -9.19 -5.46 -25.09
CA ASN A 542 -8.36 -4.26 -24.94
C ASN A 542 -9.09 -3.16 -24.15
N SER A 543 -10.40 -2.95 -24.34
CA SER A 543 -11.22 -2.03 -23.53
C SER A 543 -11.15 -2.41 -22.04
N LYS A 544 -11.43 -3.68 -21.72
CA LYS A 544 -11.34 -4.18 -20.33
C LYS A 544 -9.94 -4.04 -19.73
N GLN A 545 -8.89 -4.16 -20.55
CA GLN A 545 -7.52 -3.94 -20.07
C GLN A 545 -7.22 -2.46 -19.84
N ALA A 546 -7.71 -1.56 -20.71
CA ALA A 546 -7.64 -0.12 -20.52
C ALA A 546 -8.41 0.32 -19.26
N GLU A 547 -9.62 -0.19 -19.05
CA GLU A 547 -10.42 0.04 -17.84
C GLU A 547 -9.67 -0.38 -16.56
N ARG A 548 -8.96 -1.50 -16.58
CA ARG A 548 -8.12 -1.93 -15.44
C ARG A 548 -6.94 -0.99 -15.20
N THR A 549 -6.22 -0.60 -16.26
CA THR A 549 -5.06 0.30 -16.12
C THR A 549 -5.46 1.72 -15.75
N THR A 550 -6.65 2.20 -16.14
CA THR A 550 -7.16 3.50 -15.68
C THR A 550 -7.59 3.46 -14.21
N HIS A 551 -8.19 2.37 -13.72
CA HIS A 551 -8.46 2.20 -12.29
C HIS A 551 -7.18 2.13 -11.46
N GLN A 552 -6.18 1.35 -11.89
CA GLN A 552 -4.87 1.28 -11.23
C GLN A 552 -4.17 2.66 -11.22
N LEU A 553 -4.24 3.41 -12.32
CA LEU A 553 -3.71 4.78 -12.38
C LEU A 553 -4.45 5.74 -11.45
N ALA A 554 -5.76 5.58 -11.27
CA ALA A 554 -6.55 6.39 -10.33
C ALA A 554 -6.19 6.05 -8.87
N GLU A 555 -6.03 4.77 -8.54
CA GLU A 555 -5.62 4.29 -7.22
C GLU A 555 -4.22 4.82 -6.84
N VAL A 556 -3.23 4.67 -7.74
CA VAL A 556 -1.87 5.20 -7.53
C VAL A 556 -1.86 6.73 -7.41
N LYS A 557 -2.73 7.45 -8.15
CA LYS A 557 -2.89 8.90 -7.99
C LYS A 557 -3.49 9.27 -6.64
N SER A 558 -4.42 8.47 -6.10
CA SER A 558 -4.99 8.66 -4.76
C SER A 558 -3.93 8.45 -3.69
N GLN A 559 -3.17 7.36 -3.76
CA GLN A 559 -2.06 7.07 -2.86
C GLN A 559 -0.98 8.17 -2.92
N LEU A 560 -0.66 8.70 -4.11
CA LEU A 560 0.27 9.83 -4.26
C LEU A 560 -0.27 11.13 -3.64
N ALA A 561 -1.59 11.37 -3.68
CA ALA A 561 -2.21 12.52 -3.03
C ALA A 561 -2.18 12.39 -1.50
N GLU A 562 -2.45 11.19 -0.98
CA GLU A 562 -2.37 10.87 0.45
C GLU A 562 -0.94 11.03 1.00
N VAL A 563 0.07 10.47 0.32
CA VAL A 563 1.49 10.64 0.73
C VAL A 563 1.93 12.10 0.66
N LYS A 564 1.42 12.89 -0.29
CA LYS A 564 1.68 14.35 -0.32
C LYS A 564 1.02 15.08 0.84
N MET A 565 -0.19 14.69 1.24
CA MET A 565 -0.88 15.25 2.41
C MET A 565 -0.10 14.93 3.69
N GLN A 566 0.30 13.66 3.89
CA GLN A 566 1.14 13.23 5.02
C GLN A 566 2.49 13.96 5.05
N LEU A 567 3.12 14.23 3.89
CA LEU A 567 4.36 15.00 3.82
C LEU A 567 4.17 16.47 4.23
N ASN A 568 3.03 17.08 3.84
CA ASN A 568 2.68 18.43 4.27
C ASN A 568 2.42 18.47 5.80
N GLU A 569 1.62 17.55 6.33
CA GLU A 569 1.37 17.40 7.78
C GLU A 569 2.69 17.22 8.56
N ALA A 570 3.58 16.35 8.09
CA ALA A 570 4.91 16.17 8.68
C ALA A 570 5.76 17.46 8.64
N SER A 571 5.61 18.30 7.62
CA SER A 571 6.27 19.60 7.54
C SER A 571 5.68 20.61 8.52
N GLU A 572 4.36 20.62 8.73
CA GLU A 572 3.68 21.45 9.73
C GLU A 572 4.08 21.04 11.14
N TYR A 573 4.05 19.73 11.47
CA TYR A 573 4.53 19.21 12.76
C TYR A 573 5.98 19.60 13.03
N LYS A 574 6.85 19.59 12.01
CA LYS A 574 8.23 20.06 12.14
C LYS A 574 8.31 21.56 12.43
N ILE A 575 7.50 22.40 11.78
CA ILE A 575 7.43 23.84 12.04
C ILE A 575 7.00 24.09 13.49
N THR A 576 5.88 23.51 13.92
CA THR A 576 5.37 23.70 15.29
C THR A 576 6.32 23.13 16.35
N ALA A 577 7.04 22.05 16.06
CA ALA A 577 8.09 21.53 16.94
C ALA A 577 9.27 22.49 17.09
N LEU A 578 9.71 23.14 16.00
CA LEU A 578 10.76 24.15 16.02
C LEU A 578 10.32 25.45 16.73
N GLU A 579 9.05 25.84 16.59
CA GLU A 579 8.46 26.98 17.33
C GLU A 579 8.40 26.70 18.83
N ARG A 580 7.96 25.50 19.23
CA ARG A 580 7.99 25.06 20.63
C ARG A 580 9.42 25.01 21.18
N ALA A 581 10.38 24.50 20.42
CA ALA A 581 11.80 24.49 20.82
C ALA A 581 12.32 25.90 21.06
N ARG A 582 12.11 26.84 20.11
CA ARG A 582 12.45 28.26 20.28
C ARG A 582 11.81 28.88 21.52
N LYS A 583 10.55 28.53 21.83
CA LYS A 583 9.87 29.04 23.03
C LYS A 583 10.45 28.44 24.31
N CYS A 584 10.88 27.17 24.29
CA CYS A 584 11.61 26.57 25.40
C CYS A 584 12.96 27.28 25.61
N ASP A 585 13.71 27.58 24.55
CA ASP A 585 14.99 28.31 24.63
C ASP A 585 14.81 29.73 25.20
N GLU A 586 13.77 30.45 24.76
CA GLU A 586 13.40 31.77 25.29
C GLU A 586 13.06 31.72 26.79
N LEU A 587 12.24 30.73 27.20
CA LEU A 587 11.87 30.52 28.60
C LEU A 587 13.07 30.08 29.45
N GLN A 588 13.99 29.28 28.91
CA GLN A 588 15.24 28.92 29.59
C GLN A 588 16.16 30.13 29.78
N SER A 589 16.34 30.99 28.76
CA SER A 589 17.09 32.24 28.92
C SER A 589 16.51 33.10 30.05
N ARG A 590 15.18 33.27 30.05
CA ARG A 590 14.49 34.07 31.06
C ARG A 590 14.52 33.45 32.46
N LEU A 591 14.53 32.13 32.58
CA LEU A 591 14.77 31.44 33.85
C LEU A 591 16.19 31.70 34.35
N CYS A 592 17.22 31.57 33.50
CA CYS A 592 18.60 31.88 33.87
C CYS A 592 18.76 33.35 34.33
N GLU A 593 18.15 34.31 33.61
CA GLU A 593 18.11 35.72 34.01
C GLU A 593 17.50 35.90 35.41
N LEU A 594 16.32 35.30 35.66
CA LEU A 594 15.65 35.35 36.96
C LEU A 594 16.43 34.64 38.08
N GLU A 595 17.16 33.56 37.77
CA GLU A 595 18.04 32.87 38.73
C GLU A 595 19.24 33.73 39.11
N THR A 596 19.92 34.36 38.15
CA THR A 596 21.04 35.28 38.46
C THR A 596 20.58 36.49 39.26
N GLU A 597 19.41 37.04 38.95
CA GLU A 597 18.82 38.16 39.70
C GLU A 597 18.41 37.75 41.12
N ARG A 598 17.84 36.54 41.28
CA ARG A 598 17.57 35.94 42.60
C ARG A 598 18.85 35.78 43.41
N GLU A 599 19.93 35.25 42.83
CA GLU A 599 21.21 35.10 43.51
C GLU A 599 21.79 36.45 43.94
N ARG A 600 21.72 37.46 43.07
CA ARG A 600 22.12 38.84 43.36
C ARG A 600 21.34 39.42 44.56
N LEU A 601 20.02 39.27 44.57
CA LEU A 601 19.15 39.73 45.66
C LEU A 601 19.38 38.95 46.97
N VAL A 602 19.60 37.64 46.91
CA VAL A 602 19.96 36.82 48.08
C VAL A 602 21.31 37.26 48.66
N GLY A 603 22.31 37.54 47.81
CA GLY A 603 23.60 38.09 48.22
C GLY A 603 23.47 39.46 48.90
N GLN A 604 22.67 40.36 48.33
CA GLN A 604 22.37 41.65 48.95
C GLN A 604 21.67 41.49 50.30
N LEU A 605 20.66 40.63 50.40
CA LEU A 605 19.97 40.33 51.66
C LEU A 605 20.92 39.74 52.71
N ALA A 606 21.86 38.88 52.32
CA ALA A 606 22.89 38.36 53.20
C ALA A 606 23.83 39.47 53.71
N ALA A 607 24.25 40.39 52.84
CA ALA A 607 25.06 41.55 53.21
C ALA A 607 24.31 42.49 54.18
N TYR A 608 23.03 42.80 53.93
CA TYR A 608 22.20 43.56 54.86
C TYR A 608 22.03 42.85 56.21
N LYS A 609 21.77 41.53 56.22
CA LYS A 609 21.71 40.72 57.45
C LYS A 609 23.04 40.66 58.22
N SER A 610 24.18 40.73 57.53
CA SER A 610 25.50 40.81 58.17
C SER A 610 25.72 42.18 58.81
N ARG A 611 25.43 43.27 58.06
CA ARG A 611 25.52 44.65 58.54
C ARG A 611 24.61 44.91 59.74
N ALA A 612 23.38 44.41 59.71
CA ALA A 612 22.44 44.50 60.82
C ALA A 612 22.93 43.75 62.07
N ARG A 613 23.51 42.56 61.93
CA ARG A 613 24.11 41.82 63.05
C ARG A 613 25.27 42.59 63.70
N SER A 614 26.22 43.07 62.90
CA SER A 614 27.34 43.88 63.39
C SER A 614 26.89 45.17 64.09
N ALA A 615 25.83 45.83 63.58
CA ALA A 615 25.24 47.00 64.23
C ALA A 615 24.56 46.67 65.58
N VAL A 616 24.01 45.47 65.75
CA VAL A 616 23.43 44.99 67.00
C VAL A 616 24.53 44.60 68.00
N GLU A 617 25.55 43.88 67.56
CA GLU A 617 26.72 43.48 68.38
C GLU A 617 27.43 44.71 68.95
N THR A 618 27.80 45.68 68.10
CA THR A 618 28.43 46.94 68.54
C THR A 618 27.54 47.77 69.49
N SER A 619 26.21 47.69 69.35
CA SER A 619 25.25 48.32 70.27
C SER A 619 25.12 47.57 71.61
N HIS A 620 25.28 46.25 71.61
CA HIS A 620 25.31 45.43 72.81
C HIS A 620 26.60 45.64 73.59
N ASP A 621 27.77 45.57 72.94
CA ASP A 621 29.08 45.81 73.55
C ASP A 621 29.18 47.20 74.19
N ARG A 622 28.52 48.20 73.59
CA ARG A 622 28.40 49.53 74.19
C ARG A 622 27.56 49.50 75.46
N ARG A 623 26.38 48.88 75.44
CA ARG A 623 25.52 48.76 76.62
C ARG A 623 26.17 47.97 77.74
N VAL A 624 26.87 46.88 77.44
CA VAL A 624 27.63 46.10 78.43
C VAL A 624 28.71 46.98 79.09
N ARG A 625 29.47 47.76 78.32
CA ARG A 625 30.44 48.71 78.88
C ARG A 625 29.80 49.80 79.73
N ASP A 626 28.69 50.38 79.27
CA ASP A 626 27.95 51.41 80.01
C ASP A 626 27.35 50.84 81.32
N GLU A 627 26.92 49.57 81.32
CA GLU A 627 26.41 48.88 82.50
C GLU A 627 27.52 48.57 83.52
N HIS A 628 28.69 48.12 83.07
CA HIS A 628 29.87 47.94 83.93
C HIS A 628 30.34 49.27 84.54
N ALA A 629 30.29 50.37 83.77
CA ALA A 629 30.56 51.70 84.31
C ALA A 629 29.53 52.13 85.36
N MET A 630 28.23 51.87 85.12
CA MET A 630 27.17 52.15 86.08
C MET A 630 27.25 51.32 87.37
N THR A 631 27.59 50.03 87.29
CA THR A 631 27.77 49.19 88.50
C THR A 631 28.97 49.66 89.30
N HIS A 632 30.14 49.89 88.68
CA HIS A 632 31.30 50.47 89.35
C HIS A 632 30.98 51.81 90.04
N LEU A 633 30.23 52.71 89.39
CA LEU A 633 29.81 53.98 89.99
C LEU A 633 28.82 53.80 91.14
N ARG A 634 27.95 52.79 91.11
CA ARG A 634 27.04 52.45 92.23
C ARG A 634 27.83 51.87 93.40
N ASP A 635 28.82 51.03 93.14
CA ASP A 635 29.66 50.41 94.16
C ASP A 635 30.50 51.47 94.88
N GLU A 636 31.17 52.36 94.15
CA GLU A 636 31.90 53.49 94.73
C GLU A 636 30.96 54.46 95.49
N LEU A 637 29.75 54.72 94.99
CA LEU A 637 28.76 55.53 95.71
C LEU A 637 28.25 54.84 96.99
N SER A 638 28.14 53.51 97.01
CA SER A 638 27.80 52.73 98.20
C SER A 638 28.94 52.76 99.24
N ARG A 639 30.19 52.67 98.77
CA ARG A 639 31.42 52.76 99.57
C ARG A 639 31.56 54.14 100.22
N ILE A 640 31.35 55.22 99.45
CA ILE A 640 31.32 56.59 99.95
C ILE A 640 30.20 56.78 100.97
N LYS A 641 29.00 56.22 100.75
CA LYS A 641 27.91 56.24 101.73
C LYS A 641 28.28 55.55 103.05
N SER A 642 28.95 54.39 102.99
CA SER A 642 29.45 53.70 104.19
C SER A 642 30.46 54.56 104.95
N GLN A 643 31.46 55.10 104.25
CA GLN A 643 32.46 56.00 104.83
C GLN A 643 31.83 57.26 105.45
N LEU A 644 30.79 57.81 104.82
CA LEU A 644 30.03 58.95 105.35
C LEU A 644 29.23 58.55 106.62
N ALA A 645 28.64 57.35 106.65
CA ALA A 645 27.96 56.85 107.84
C ALA A 645 28.95 56.62 109.01
N ASP A 646 30.11 56.02 108.75
CA ASP A 646 31.16 55.77 109.75
C ASP A 646 31.72 57.09 110.32
N THR A 647 32.01 58.07 109.46
CA THR A 647 32.48 59.39 109.88
C THR A 647 31.41 60.16 110.66
N ASN A 648 30.14 60.08 110.26
CA ASN A 648 29.03 60.70 111.01
C ASN A 648 28.78 60.01 112.36
N HIS A 649 28.92 58.68 112.44
CA HIS A 649 28.87 57.94 113.71
C HIS A 649 30.01 58.37 114.65
N ARG A 650 31.25 58.47 114.12
CA ARG A 650 32.42 58.96 114.87
C ARG A 650 32.25 60.42 115.32
N LEU A 651 31.65 61.28 114.49
CA LEU A 651 31.30 62.66 114.86
C LEU A 651 30.25 62.69 115.98
N SER A 652 29.23 61.83 115.93
CA SER A 652 28.23 61.68 116.99
C SER A 652 28.86 61.22 118.31
N GLN A 653 29.80 60.25 118.27
CA GLN A 653 30.57 59.86 119.45
C GLN A 653 31.39 61.02 120.02
N LEU A 654 32.04 61.81 119.17
CA LEU A 654 32.80 63.00 119.58
C LEU A 654 31.89 64.09 120.19
N GLN A 655 30.66 64.27 119.69
CA GLN A 655 29.68 65.17 120.30
C GLN A 655 29.20 64.68 121.68
N VAL A 656 28.97 63.38 121.85
CA VAL A 656 28.63 62.78 123.15
C VAL A 656 29.80 62.92 124.13
N PHE A 657 31.03 62.71 123.66
CA PHE A 657 32.25 62.96 124.45
C PHE A 657 32.39 64.43 124.85
N ARG A 658 32.26 65.37 123.91
CA ARG A 658 32.24 66.83 124.19
C ARG A 658 31.19 67.17 125.24
N SER A 659 29.96 66.68 125.09
CA SER A 659 28.87 66.94 126.04
C SER A 659 29.16 66.37 127.43
N SER A 660 29.84 65.22 127.50
CA SER A 660 30.26 64.59 128.76
C SER A 660 31.37 65.39 129.43
N VAL A 661 32.39 65.81 128.68
CA VAL A 661 33.46 66.70 129.15
C VAL A 661 32.93 68.04 129.63
N ALA A 662 32.03 68.67 128.86
CA ALA A 662 31.39 69.93 129.21
C ALA A 662 30.63 69.84 130.54
N LYS A 663 29.88 68.75 130.76
CA LYS A 663 29.22 68.44 132.03
C LYS A 663 30.21 68.24 133.18
N LEU A 664 31.29 67.45 132.98
CA LEU A 664 32.33 67.25 134.01
C LEU A 664 33.01 68.57 134.42
N LEU A 665 33.28 69.46 133.46
CA LEU A 665 33.87 70.77 133.70
C LEU A 665 32.86 71.83 134.19
N HIS A 666 31.58 71.47 134.35
CA HIS A 666 30.48 72.37 134.73
C HIS A 666 30.36 73.60 133.81
N VAL A 667 30.49 73.39 132.50
CA VAL A 667 30.40 74.45 131.49
C VAL A 667 29.34 74.10 130.46
N SER A 668 28.23 74.83 130.44
CA SER A 668 27.25 74.82 129.35
C SER A 668 27.62 75.84 128.28
N ASP A 669 27.34 75.51 127.01
CA ASP A 669 27.34 76.43 125.86
C ASP A 669 28.65 77.17 125.53
N CYS A 670 29.79 76.63 125.94
CA CYS A 670 31.12 77.09 125.48
C CYS A 670 31.54 76.51 124.12
N SER A 671 32.43 77.23 123.44
CA SER A 671 33.14 76.78 122.23
C SER A 671 34.07 75.59 122.52
N ASP A 672 34.38 74.78 121.49
CA ASP A 672 35.32 73.66 121.63
C ASP A 672 36.70 74.10 122.13
N SER A 673 37.16 75.27 121.69
CA SER A 673 38.39 75.92 122.15
C SER A 673 38.42 76.19 123.65
N GLU A 674 37.32 76.70 124.22
CA GLU A 674 37.24 77.01 125.67
C GLU A 674 37.12 75.73 126.51
N ILE A 675 36.39 74.73 126.02
CA ILE A 675 36.27 73.41 126.66
C ILE A 675 37.65 72.73 126.68
N LEU A 676 38.37 72.74 125.55
CA LEU A 676 39.74 72.20 125.45
C LEU A 676 40.72 72.95 126.36
N GLN A 677 40.67 74.28 126.40
CA GLN A 677 41.57 75.08 127.24
C GLN A 677 41.33 74.86 128.74
N LYS A 678 40.05 74.72 129.17
CA LYS A 678 39.70 74.34 130.55
C LYS A 678 40.12 72.90 130.87
N LEU A 679 39.91 71.95 129.95
CA LEU A 679 40.37 70.57 130.13
C LEU A 679 41.90 70.51 130.25
N GLN A 680 42.63 71.23 129.38
CA GLN A 680 44.09 71.35 129.47
C GLN A 680 44.54 71.96 130.79
N SER A 681 43.84 72.96 131.32
CA SER A 681 44.13 73.52 132.65
C SER A 681 43.94 72.48 133.76
N VAL A 682 42.82 71.75 133.77
CA VAL A 682 42.55 70.66 134.73
C VAL A 682 43.57 69.52 134.60
N CYS A 683 43.90 69.09 133.38
CA CYS A 683 44.92 68.07 133.14
C CYS A 683 46.33 68.54 133.52
N SER A 684 46.68 69.81 133.33
CA SER A 684 47.97 70.37 133.75
C SER A 684 48.07 70.45 135.28
N ASN A 685 46.99 70.90 135.94
CA ASN A 685 46.92 70.92 137.41
C ASN A 685 46.96 69.50 137.99
N HIS A 686 46.30 68.52 137.35
CA HIS A 686 46.40 67.12 137.75
C HIS A 686 47.78 66.53 137.47
N SER A 687 48.45 66.91 136.37
CA SER A 687 49.83 66.52 136.06
C SER A 687 50.81 67.06 137.10
N HIS A 688 50.61 68.28 137.61
CA HIS A 688 51.37 68.81 138.75
C HIS A 688 51.16 68.00 140.04
N HIS A 689 49.99 67.40 140.26
CA HIS A 689 49.77 66.47 141.37
C HIS A 689 50.32 65.05 141.10
N HIS A 690 50.28 64.56 139.85
CA HIS A 690 50.69 63.20 139.53
C HIS A 690 52.21 63.05 139.32
N HIS A 691 52.91 64.12 138.94
CA HIS A 691 54.39 64.13 138.86
C HIS A 691 55.07 63.77 140.19
N HIS A 692 54.39 63.96 141.33
CA HIS A 692 54.97 63.63 142.63
C HIS A 692 54.85 62.15 143.04
N ARG A 693 54.12 61.29 142.30
CA ARG A 693 53.80 59.91 142.73
C ARG A 693 54.21 58.78 141.79
N HIS A 694 54.62 59.03 140.54
CA HIS A 694 55.15 57.99 139.63
C HIS A 694 56.51 58.32 139.03
N SER A 695 57.47 58.69 139.88
CA SER A 695 58.90 58.77 139.52
C SER A 695 59.60 57.39 139.44
N HIS A 696 58.98 56.31 139.96
CA HIS A 696 59.63 55.01 140.15
C HIS A 696 58.79 53.79 139.74
N SER A 697 58.69 53.53 138.43
CA SER A 697 58.60 52.15 137.88
C SER A 697 58.56 52.15 136.34
N ALA A 698 59.64 51.69 135.69
CA ALA A 698 59.79 51.37 134.26
C ALA A 698 59.40 52.44 133.22
N SER A 699 60.28 52.92 132.32
CA SER A 699 61.61 52.46 131.92
C SER A 699 61.70 50.96 131.61
N ASN A 700 61.03 50.52 130.53
CA ASN A 700 61.47 49.49 129.57
C ASN A 700 60.28 49.01 128.71
N LEU A 701 60.20 49.49 127.46
CA LEU A 701 59.41 49.03 126.27
C LEU A 701 59.25 50.27 125.37
N SER A 702 60.29 50.77 124.70
CA SER A 702 61.10 50.14 123.62
C SER A 702 60.33 49.89 122.32
N ARG A 703 60.57 50.80 121.37
CA ARG A 703 60.70 50.61 119.90
C ARG A 703 60.00 49.41 119.23
N ARG A 704 59.09 49.76 118.31
CA ARG A 704 58.67 49.15 117.02
C ARG A 704 57.20 49.59 116.82
N TYR A 705 56.77 50.24 115.75
CA TYR A 705 57.21 50.13 114.36
C TYR A 705 57.48 51.48 113.67
N ASP A 706 58.47 51.43 112.76
CA ASP A 706 58.65 52.34 111.63
C ASP A 706 57.87 51.83 110.40
N SER A 707 57.83 52.65 109.33
CA SER A 707 57.35 52.35 107.97
C SER A 707 55.81 52.18 107.79
N SER A 708 55.20 52.60 106.68
CA SER A 708 55.76 52.87 105.34
C SER A 708 55.14 54.09 104.63
N SER A 709 55.99 54.85 103.93
CA SER A 709 55.63 55.56 102.68
C SER A 709 55.80 54.58 101.50
N PRO A 710 55.13 54.79 100.35
CA PRO A 710 55.77 55.48 99.21
C PRO A 710 54.86 56.61 98.64
N LEU A 711 55.37 57.73 98.10
CA LEU A 711 56.11 57.91 96.84
C LEU A 711 55.30 57.39 95.63
N ALA A 712 54.77 58.21 94.69
CA ALA A 712 55.37 59.20 93.77
C ALA A 712 55.51 58.63 92.35
N GLY A 713 55.34 59.49 91.34
CA GLY A 713 55.41 59.16 89.91
C GLY A 713 54.04 58.83 89.26
N ASP A 714 53.72 59.29 88.05
CA ASP A 714 54.47 60.22 87.19
C ASP A 714 53.57 61.04 86.24
N LEU A 715 54.15 62.15 85.77
CA LEU A 715 53.53 63.10 84.84
C LEU A 715 54.20 62.98 83.47
N HIS A 716 53.47 62.57 82.42
CA HIS A 716 53.83 62.76 81.01
C HIS A 716 52.54 62.67 80.16
N THR A 717 52.00 63.72 79.55
CA THR A 717 52.46 64.61 78.45
C THR A 717 52.59 63.98 77.05
N THR A 718 51.75 64.55 76.15
CA THR A 718 52.02 64.94 74.74
C THR A 718 51.89 63.98 73.53
N SER A 719 51.41 64.62 72.44
CA SER A 719 51.40 64.26 71.00
C SER A 719 50.50 63.11 70.52
N ARG A 720 49.61 63.23 69.52
CA ARG A 720 49.33 64.23 68.44
C ARG A 720 50.32 64.24 67.24
N TYR A 721 49.76 64.42 66.03
CA TYR A 721 50.36 64.41 64.68
C TYR A 721 50.68 63.01 64.09
N ASP A 722 50.54 62.74 62.79
CA ASP A 722 49.62 63.23 61.73
C ASP A 722 49.78 62.36 60.45
N ASP A 723 49.01 62.68 59.39
CA ASP A 723 49.13 62.18 58.02
C ASP A 723 50.57 62.17 57.42
N PHE A 724 50.84 61.28 56.44
CA PHE A 724 50.94 61.65 55.01
C PHE A 724 51.30 60.49 54.04
N THR A 725 50.33 60.12 53.20
CA THR A 725 50.41 59.83 51.74
C THR A 725 51.42 58.87 51.06
N THR A 726 50.81 57.96 50.28
CA THR A 726 51.16 57.51 48.90
C THR A 726 52.38 56.62 48.59
N GLY A 727 52.08 55.47 47.96
CA GLY A 727 53.02 54.61 47.20
C GLY A 727 52.35 53.30 46.79
N ALA A 728 52.05 53.08 45.50
CA ALA A 728 51.25 51.94 45.02
C ALA A 728 52.11 50.74 44.56
N GLY A 729 51.55 49.51 44.54
CA GLY A 729 52.21 48.39 43.82
C GLY A 729 51.86 46.93 44.16
N GLY A 730 50.57 46.54 44.14
CA GLY A 730 50.00 45.20 43.84
C GLY A 730 50.68 43.84 44.19
N GLY A 731 49.89 42.86 44.63
CA GLY A 731 50.28 41.43 44.62
C GLY A 731 49.47 40.51 45.56
N GLY A 732 48.25 40.11 45.16
CA GLY A 732 47.27 39.37 46.00
C GLY A 732 47.70 38.01 46.57
N GLY A 733 46.97 37.54 47.60
CA GLY A 733 47.36 36.38 48.43
C GLY A 733 46.26 35.35 48.75
N SER A 734 46.67 34.42 49.63
CA SER A 734 45.97 33.31 50.31
C SER A 734 44.51 33.54 50.74
N GLN A 735 43.58 32.56 50.67
CA GLN A 735 43.43 31.24 51.36
C GLN A 735 42.85 31.28 52.78
N SER A 736 42.24 30.14 53.18
CA SER A 736 41.73 29.69 54.49
C SER A 736 40.34 30.22 54.91
N LEU A 737 39.33 29.41 55.28
CA LEU A 737 39.21 28.30 56.27
C LEU A 737 39.23 28.81 57.73
N ALA A 738 38.37 28.39 58.68
CA ALA A 738 37.16 27.55 58.64
C ALA A 738 36.35 27.64 59.96
N CYS A 739 35.25 26.87 60.05
CA CYS A 739 34.61 26.30 61.25
C CYS A 739 33.43 27.01 61.99
N ARG A 740 32.55 26.13 62.52
CA ARG A 740 31.29 26.25 63.29
C ARG A 740 31.59 26.14 64.82
N PRO A 741 30.67 26.36 65.83
CA PRO A 741 29.27 25.87 65.88
C PRO A 741 28.16 26.57 66.75
N LEU A 742 26.92 26.09 66.57
CA LEU A 742 25.77 25.91 67.50
C LEU A 742 25.18 27.04 68.40
N SER A 743 24.05 27.61 67.94
CA SER A 743 22.71 27.71 68.58
C SER A 743 22.52 27.85 70.12
N SER A 744 21.91 28.96 70.56
CA SER A 744 20.62 28.98 71.32
C SER A 744 19.97 30.39 71.31
N SER A 745 18.72 30.52 71.78
CA SER A 745 17.78 31.66 71.60
C SER A 745 17.15 32.07 72.97
N PRO A 746 16.23 33.06 73.11
CA PRO A 746 15.77 34.16 72.22
C PRO A 746 15.54 35.55 72.92
N VAL A 747 14.91 36.50 72.19
CA VAL A 747 13.90 37.52 72.63
C VAL A 747 14.26 39.04 72.67
N HIS A 748 13.72 39.76 71.66
CA HIS A 748 13.12 41.13 71.63
C HIS A 748 13.84 42.42 71.14
N ASN A 749 13.41 42.83 69.93
CA ASN A 749 12.77 44.11 69.55
C ASN A 749 13.51 45.46 69.64
N ARG A 750 13.68 46.09 68.45
CA ARG A 750 13.01 47.38 68.15
C ARG A 750 12.80 47.65 66.65
N ARG A 751 11.73 48.38 66.35
CA ARG A 751 11.21 48.76 65.02
C ARG A 751 12.10 49.77 64.28
N TYR A 752 12.01 49.79 62.94
CA TYR A 752 12.07 51.04 62.14
C TYR A 752 11.12 50.96 60.93
N ILE A 753 10.83 52.12 60.33
CA ILE A 753 9.61 52.45 59.57
C ILE A 753 9.92 52.77 58.08
N ASP A 754 8.92 52.56 57.21
CA ASP A 754 8.76 53.00 55.81
C ASP A 754 9.80 52.59 54.76
N SER A 755 9.41 52.19 53.55
CA SER A 755 8.58 53.02 52.65
C SER A 755 7.88 52.20 51.57
N GLY A 756 6.68 52.61 51.18
CA GLY A 756 5.94 52.02 50.06
C GLY A 756 6.34 52.60 48.70
N PHE A 757 6.10 51.83 47.64
CA PHE A 757 5.98 52.33 46.28
C PHE A 757 4.96 51.47 45.51
N ASN A 758 4.29 52.09 44.53
CA ASN A 758 3.18 51.51 43.77
C ASN A 758 3.50 50.16 43.13
N ASP A 759 2.47 49.35 42.90
CA ASP A 759 2.35 48.70 41.59
C ASP A 759 0.90 48.66 41.09
N HIS A 760 0.74 48.67 39.77
CA HIS A 760 -0.54 48.82 39.07
C HIS A 760 -1.16 47.46 38.70
N ASP A 761 -2.48 47.46 38.45
CA ASP A 761 -3.24 46.33 37.95
C ASP A 761 -2.63 45.63 36.73
N HIS A 762 -2.44 44.31 36.83
CA HIS A 762 -2.53 43.42 35.68
C HIS A 762 -3.27 42.14 36.06
N HIS A 763 -4.57 42.11 35.76
CA HIS A 763 -5.33 40.86 35.67
C HIS A 763 -4.72 39.96 34.58
N TYR A 764 -4.38 38.73 34.94
CA TYR A 764 -4.21 37.61 34.02
C TYR A 764 -5.32 36.59 34.28
N ASP A 765 -6.23 36.44 33.32
CA ASP A 765 -7.14 35.31 33.27
C ASP A 765 -6.46 34.17 32.50
N ASP A 766 -6.18 33.05 33.19
CA ASP A 766 -5.67 31.81 32.59
C ASP A 766 -6.68 30.67 32.88
N GLU A 767 -7.67 30.51 31.99
CA GLU A 767 -8.44 29.26 31.84
C GLU A 767 -8.34 28.77 30.39
N PHE A 768 -7.53 27.72 30.17
CA PHE A 768 -7.50 27.00 28.90
C PHE A 768 -7.38 25.49 29.15
N ASP A 769 -8.51 24.85 29.48
CA ASP A 769 -8.62 23.40 29.64
C ASP A 769 -8.59 22.70 28.28
N TYR A 770 -7.61 21.81 28.08
CA TYR A 770 -7.41 21.08 26.83
C TYR A 770 -7.15 19.57 27.01
N HIS A 771 -7.91 18.89 27.88
CA HIS A 771 -7.89 17.42 27.93
C HIS A 771 -9.26 16.73 27.94
N LYS A 772 -9.89 16.66 26.76
CA LYS A 772 -10.90 15.61 26.47
C LYS A 772 -11.09 15.26 24.99
N LYS A 773 -10.17 14.46 24.44
CA LYS A 773 -10.40 13.41 23.40
C LYS A 773 -9.07 12.91 22.82
N TYR A 774 -8.61 11.77 23.33
CA TYR A 774 -8.22 10.59 22.54
C TYR A 774 -8.52 9.36 23.41
#